data_AF-A0A6N9A2E7-F1
#
_entry.id   AF-A0A6N9A2E7-F1
#
_cell.length_a   1.000
_cell.length_b   1.000
_cell.length_c   1.000
_cell.angle_alpha   90.00
_cell.angle_beta   90.00
_cell.angle_gamma   90.00
#
_symmetry.space_group_name_H-M   'P 1'
#
loop_
_entity.id
_entity.type
_entity.pdbx_description
1 polymer ?
#
loop_
_entity_poly.entity_id
_entity_poly.type
_entity_poly.pdbx_seq_one_letter_code
_entity_poly.pdbx_strand_id
1 'polypeptide(L)'
;MTTPSVKVVFTPSGRRGQFKSGTTVLEAARGLGVDLDSVCGGRGICGRCQITLGSSATEGIGSEGERLSPPGETETGYRSRRRPLRDGHRLGCAARLQDNAVINVPPYSQVRRQVVRKRAEVVDIAVDPVVRLYYLEVEPADMDRQASDLVRVLEALQEQWGVSGVSVDHQVLVGLQSALREGKWAVTVAVHDQAAITGVWPGFHDGPLGIAFDVGSTTVAGHLCDLSNGKVLASSGRMNPQIRFGEDLMSRVSYVMMNEGGQAELTKAIRSTIDEMIGDLVEQVGRTREEVLELALVGNPIMHHLVLGIDPTNLGVAPFALATDESVRLPVSRIGIEAHPGARLYVLPCVAGHVGADAAGAILSEGPHRGRAIQLLIDVGTNAEIVLGSNGRLLAASSPTGPAFEGAEISSGQRAAPGAIERVRIDRKTLEPRFKVIGSDLWSDQEGFDAAVEETGVIGICGSGIIEAVAELALTGVVSKEGRISDNGRSRRVTTSGRSAAYLLYQDPTNPQNRINVTQNDIRAIQLAKAALYAGVRLLMDCLEVEEVDEIRLAGAFGSHIDPTYAMVLGMIPDCAIDRVSAAGNAAGTGAMMALLSGAARTEIEALVNDIEKIETAVAPAFQQHFVEAMGIPHGRADHPNLAREVDLSGIVSAGTVGGERRRSRRRTVVSSGRVDQGKESGP
;
A
#
# COMPACT_ATOMS: atom_id res chain seq x y z
N MET A 1 -23.94 -29.46 28.58
CA MET A 1 -22.91 -28.42 28.82
C MET A 1 -22.38 -28.00 27.46
N THR A 2 -22.74 -26.80 26.99
CA THR A 2 -22.24 -26.24 25.72
C THR A 2 -20.76 -25.93 25.88
N THR A 3 -19.90 -26.58 25.09
CA THR A 3 -18.47 -26.27 25.06
C THR A 3 -18.29 -24.78 24.72
N PRO A 4 -17.49 -24.02 25.48
CA PRO A 4 -17.31 -22.59 25.22
C PRO A 4 -16.76 -22.37 23.82
N SER A 5 -17.32 -21.37 23.12
CA SER A 5 -16.82 -20.91 21.82
C SER A 5 -15.67 -19.92 22.03
N VAL A 6 -14.60 -20.09 21.27
CA VAL A 6 -13.42 -19.23 21.29
C VAL A 6 -13.27 -18.50 19.95
N LYS A 7 -12.89 -17.24 20.01
CA LYS A 7 -12.62 -16.38 18.86
C LYS A 7 -11.18 -16.58 18.40
N VAL A 8 -10.99 -16.76 17.10
CA VAL A 8 -9.66 -16.91 16.50
C VAL A 8 -9.49 -15.92 15.37
N VAL A 9 -8.30 -15.30 15.32
CA VAL A 9 -7.88 -14.40 14.25
C VAL A 9 -6.57 -14.92 13.66
N PHE A 10 -6.48 -15.05 12.33
CA PHE A 10 -5.29 -15.52 11.63
C PHE A 10 -4.57 -14.40 10.90
N THR A 11 -3.35 -14.08 11.31
CA THR A 11 -2.46 -13.16 10.59
C THR A 11 -1.51 -13.96 9.68
N PRO A 12 -1.11 -13.45 8.51
CA PRO A 12 -1.43 -12.15 7.91
C PRO A 12 -2.78 -12.12 7.16
N SER A 13 -3.54 -13.22 7.16
CA SER A 13 -4.74 -13.35 6.32
C SER A 13 -5.93 -12.46 6.73
N GLY A 14 -5.95 -11.95 7.97
CA GLY A 14 -7.05 -11.19 8.56
C GLY A 14 -8.33 -12.00 8.83
N ARG A 15 -8.34 -13.30 8.51
CA ARG A 15 -9.54 -14.14 8.63
C ARG A 15 -9.85 -14.42 10.09
N ARG A 16 -11.13 -14.31 10.46
CA ARG A 16 -11.61 -14.46 11.83
C ARG A 16 -12.87 -15.32 11.92
N GLY A 17 -13.04 -16.01 13.03
CA GLY A 17 -14.25 -16.79 13.29
C GLY A 17 -14.33 -17.33 14.72
N GLN A 18 -15.45 -17.98 15.02
CA GLN A 18 -15.68 -18.63 16.30
C GLN A 18 -15.64 -20.15 16.14
N PHE A 19 -14.89 -20.80 17.01
CA PHE A 19 -14.69 -22.25 17.02
C PHE A 19 -15.00 -22.82 18.40
N LYS A 20 -15.23 -24.13 18.49
CA LYS A 20 -15.37 -24.78 19.80
C LYS A 20 -13.99 -24.84 20.47
N SER A 21 -13.92 -24.58 21.77
CA SER A 21 -12.70 -24.86 22.54
C SER A 21 -12.30 -26.33 22.33
N GLY A 22 -11.00 -26.56 22.08
CA GLY A 22 -10.41 -27.85 21.73
C GLY A 22 -10.23 -28.10 20.23
N THR A 23 -10.82 -27.29 19.34
CA THR A 23 -10.58 -27.36 17.88
C THR A 23 -9.10 -27.12 17.58
N THR A 24 -8.54 -27.88 16.64
CA THR A 24 -7.13 -27.67 16.25
C THR A 24 -6.98 -26.40 15.43
N VAL A 25 -5.80 -25.77 15.50
CA VAL A 25 -5.51 -24.56 14.71
C VAL A 25 -5.65 -24.84 13.20
N LEU A 26 -5.27 -26.03 12.73
CA LEU A 26 -5.43 -26.43 11.32
C LEU A 26 -6.89 -26.59 10.90
N GLU A 27 -7.75 -27.14 11.76
CA GLU A 27 -9.19 -27.23 11.46
C GLU A 27 -9.83 -25.85 11.42
N ALA A 28 -9.48 -24.97 12.37
CA ALA A 28 -9.93 -23.58 12.36
C ALA A 28 -9.44 -22.83 11.10
N ALA A 29 -8.18 -23.03 10.71
CA ALA A 29 -7.63 -22.48 9.49
C ALA A 29 -8.41 -22.94 8.25
N ARG A 30 -8.69 -24.24 8.10
CA ARG A 30 -9.47 -24.79 6.99
C ARG A 30 -10.91 -24.26 6.96
N GLY A 31 -11.57 -24.19 8.12
CA GLY A 31 -12.94 -23.67 8.22
C GLY A 31 -13.05 -22.21 7.81
N LEU A 32 -11.98 -21.43 8.03
CA LEU A 32 -11.89 -20.05 7.55
C LEU A 32 -11.26 -19.93 6.16
N GLY A 33 -10.77 -21.01 5.54
CA GLY A 33 -9.99 -20.95 4.30
C GLY A 33 -8.65 -20.21 4.42
N VAL A 34 -8.06 -20.17 5.61
CA VAL A 34 -6.70 -19.66 5.86
C VAL A 34 -5.68 -20.60 5.24
N ASP A 35 -4.72 -20.01 4.55
CA ASP A 35 -3.66 -20.73 3.86
C ASP A 35 -2.60 -21.25 4.83
N LEU A 36 -2.82 -22.44 5.38
CA LEU A 36 -1.92 -23.16 6.26
C LEU A 36 -1.55 -24.51 5.65
N ASP A 37 -0.28 -24.66 5.25
CA ASP A 37 0.25 -25.83 4.57
C ASP A 37 0.11 -27.08 5.42
N SER A 38 -0.60 -28.07 4.87
CA SER A 38 -0.84 -29.35 5.50
C SER A 38 -0.63 -30.53 4.56
N VAL A 39 0.49 -30.58 3.81
CA VAL A 39 0.86 -31.72 2.92
C VAL A 39 0.73 -33.11 3.57
N CYS A 40 0.94 -33.23 4.88
CA CYS A 40 0.81 -34.52 5.58
C CYS A 40 -0.61 -34.86 6.04
N GLY A 41 -1.61 -34.02 5.76
CA GLY A 41 -3.00 -34.21 6.18
C GLY A 41 -3.23 -34.02 7.68
N GLY A 42 -2.34 -33.34 8.40
CA GLY A 42 -2.44 -33.12 9.85
C GLY A 42 -1.79 -34.20 10.73
N ARG A 43 -1.00 -35.11 10.14
CA ARG A 43 -0.31 -36.20 10.85
C ARG A 43 0.91 -35.78 11.69
N GLY A 44 1.27 -34.50 11.70
CA GLY A 44 2.40 -33.99 12.49
C GLY A 44 3.78 -34.47 12.06
N ILE A 45 3.97 -34.88 10.79
CA ILE A 45 5.24 -35.43 10.28
C ILE A 45 5.99 -34.52 9.30
N CYS A 46 5.35 -33.50 8.73
CA CYS A 46 5.99 -32.62 7.74
C CYS A 46 6.59 -31.34 8.35
N GLY A 47 5.93 -30.77 9.37
CA GLY A 47 6.29 -29.49 9.98
C GLY A 47 6.00 -28.25 9.12
N ARG A 48 5.15 -28.37 8.10
CA ARG A 48 4.77 -27.22 7.25
C ARG A 48 3.62 -26.37 7.81
N CYS A 49 2.82 -26.93 8.72
CA CYS A 49 1.75 -26.18 9.40
C CYS A 49 2.25 -25.40 10.62
N GLN A 50 3.48 -24.91 10.61
CA GLN A 50 4.02 -24.20 11.78
C GLN A 50 3.27 -22.89 12.01
N ILE A 51 2.97 -22.59 13.26
CA ILE A 51 2.27 -21.37 13.70
C ILE A 51 2.93 -20.81 14.96
N THR A 52 2.75 -19.52 15.22
CA THR A 52 3.06 -18.91 16.52
C THR A 52 1.85 -18.20 17.08
N LEU A 53 1.86 -17.94 18.39
CA LEU A 53 0.92 -17.00 18.98
C LEU A 53 1.28 -15.57 18.55
N GLY A 54 0.26 -14.78 18.26
CA GLY A 54 0.36 -13.34 18.02
C GLY A 54 -0.39 -12.56 19.08
N SER A 55 -0.40 -11.24 18.91
CA SER A 55 -1.19 -10.31 19.69
C SER A 55 -2.05 -9.45 18.77
N SER A 56 -3.14 -8.92 19.30
CA SER A 56 -3.96 -7.92 18.63
C SER A 56 -4.53 -6.98 19.68
N ALA A 57 -4.07 -5.71 19.62
CA ALA A 57 -4.61 -4.64 20.46
C ALA A 57 -6.10 -4.42 20.18
N THR A 58 -6.51 -4.44 18.90
CA THR A 58 -7.89 -4.27 18.45
C THR A 58 -8.85 -5.29 19.06
N GLU A 59 -8.38 -6.52 19.27
CA GLU A 59 -9.17 -7.62 19.82
C GLU A 59 -9.00 -7.78 21.34
N GLY A 60 -8.13 -6.97 21.98
CA GLY A 60 -7.78 -7.12 23.39
C GLY A 60 -7.08 -8.44 23.71
N ILE A 61 -6.41 -9.05 22.72
CA ILE A 61 -5.76 -10.36 22.84
C ILE A 61 -4.25 -10.16 22.92
N GLY A 62 -3.65 -10.37 24.10
CA GLY A 62 -2.20 -10.34 24.28
C GLY A 62 -1.49 -11.59 23.72
N SER A 63 -0.19 -11.48 23.46
CA SER A 63 0.67 -12.60 23.03
C SER A 63 0.99 -13.59 24.17
N GLU A 64 0.74 -13.18 25.41
CA GLU A 64 0.96 -13.98 26.61
C GLU A 64 -0.31 -14.71 27.09
N GLY A 65 -0.11 -15.87 27.74
CA GLY A 65 -1.16 -16.72 28.31
C GLY A 65 -1.30 -18.10 27.65
N GLU A 66 -1.87 -19.07 28.38
CA GLU A 66 -2.17 -20.43 27.91
C GLU A 66 -3.38 -20.44 26.96
N ARG A 67 -3.23 -19.82 25.77
CA ARG A 67 -4.30 -19.75 24.75
C ARG A 67 -4.40 -21.00 23.89
N LEU A 68 -3.30 -21.75 23.80
CA LEU A 68 -3.20 -23.02 23.10
C LEU A 68 -2.84 -24.12 24.10
N SER A 69 -3.31 -25.33 23.82
CA SER A 69 -2.94 -26.52 24.59
C SER A 69 -1.42 -26.65 24.73
N PRO A 70 -0.90 -27.19 25.84
CA PRO A 70 0.53 -27.45 25.99
C PRO A 70 1.06 -28.37 24.87
N PRO A 71 2.37 -28.32 24.56
CA PRO A 71 2.95 -29.19 23.54
C PRO A 71 2.69 -30.67 23.82
N GLY A 72 2.00 -31.34 22.90
CA GLY A 72 1.65 -32.75 23.03
C GLY A 72 2.73 -33.70 22.47
N GLU A 73 2.49 -35.00 22.60
CA GLU A 73 3.41 -36.05 22.10
C GLU A 73 3.77 -35.90 20.61
N THR A 74 2.85 -35.42 19.79
CA THR A 74 3.08 -35.17 18.36
C THR A 74 4.17 -34.10 18.14
N GLU A 75 4.15 -33.02 18.92
CA GLU A 75 5.14 -31.94 18.81
C GLU A 75 6.47 -32.34 19.45
N THR A 76 6.43 -33.03 20.59
CA THR A 76 7.62 -33.59 21.25
C THR A 76 8.32 -34.62 20.37
N GLY A 77 7.56 -35.51 19.72
CA GLY A 77 8.06 -36.50 18.78
C GLY A 77 8.56 -35.90 17.46
N TYR A 78 8.08 -34.73 17.06
CA TYR A 78 8.65 -34.00 15.92
C TYR A 78 10.00 -33.36 16.28
N ARG A 79 10.11 -32.74 17.47
CA ARG A 79 11.35 -32.14 17.98
C ARG A 79 12.49 -33.15 18.13
N SER A 80 12.19 -34.38 18.54
CA SER A 80 13.21 -35.43 18.77
C SER A 80 13.81 -36.03 17.48
N ARG A 81 13.14 -35.90 16.33
CA ARG A 81 13.55 -36.52 15.05
C ARG A 81 14.52 -35.65 14.20
N ARG A 82 15.25 -34.72 14.81
CA ARG A 82 16.24 -33.82 14.16
C ARG A 82 15.66 -32.86 13.10
N ARG A 83 14.41 -32.43 13.21
CA ARG A 83 13.90 -31.24 12.50
C ARG A 83 13.56 -30.16 13.53
N PRO A 84 14.31 -29.07 13.63
CA PRO A 84 14.00 -28.03 14.62
C PRO A 84 12.69 -27.35 14.23
N LEU A 85 11.68 -27.45 15.11
CA LEU A 85 10.67 -26.39 15.19
C LEU A 85 11.44 -25.13 15.62
N ARG A 86 11.24 -24.03 14.89
CA ARG A 86 11.83 -22.75 15.29
C ARG A 86 11.35 -22.38 16.69
N ASP A 87 12.15 -21.64 17.45
CA ASP A 87 11.78 -21.27 18.81
C ASP A 87 10.44 -20.50 18.83
N GLY A 88 9.61 -20.81 19.82
CA GLY A 88 8.23 -20.29 19.92
C GLY A 88 7.21 -20.89 18.93
N HIS A 89 7.62 -21.76 17.99
CA HIS A 89 6.71 -22.32 17.00
C HIS A 89 6.04 -23.62 17.47
N ARG A 90 4.77 -23.75 17.07
CA ARG A 90 3.88 -24.89 17.33
C ARG A 90 3.41 -25.50 16.02
N LEU A 91 2.97 -26.76 16.04
CA LEU A 91 2.34 -27.39 14.88
C LEU A 91 0.84 -27.10 14.89
N GLY A 92 0.32 -26.38 13.90
CA GLY A 92 -1.10 -26.04 13.81
C GLY A 92 -2.01 -27.26 13.74
N CYS A 93 -1.52 -28.41 13.25
CA CYS A 93 -2.28 -29.67 13.26
C CYS A 93 -2.37 -30.34 14.63
N ALA A 94 -1.56 -29.92 15.61
CA ALA A 94 -1.52 -30.51 16.96
C ALA A 94 -1.97 -29.52 18.04
N ALA A 95 -1.66 -28.22 17.87
CA ALA A 95 -2.08 -27.17 18.79
C ALA A 95 -3.61 -27.01 18.78
N ARG A 96 -4.21 -27.03 19.97
CA ARG A 96 -5.66 -26.88 20.18
C ARG A 96 -5.97 -25.55 20.84
N LEU A 97 -7.03 -24.90 20.39
CA LEU A 97 -7.51 -23.63 20.90
C LEU A 97 -8.14 -23.84 22.28
N GLN A 98 -7.66 -23.15 23.31
CA GLN A 98 -8.22 -23.20 24.66
C GLN A 98 -9.02 -21.93 24.98
N ASP A 99 -8.55 -20.79 24.50
CA ASP A 99 -9.16 -19.47 24.68
C ASP A 99 -9.05 -18.64 23.37
N ASN A 100 -9.55 -17.40 23.39
CA ASN A 100 -9.42 -16.45 22.30
C ASN A 100 -7.95 -16.26 21.92
N ALA A 101 -7.63 -16.42 20.64
CA ALA A 101 -6.24 -16.48 20.18
C ALA A 101 -6.05 -15.72 18.86
N VAL A 102 -4.91 -15.04 18.77
CA VAL A 102 -4.35 -14.56 17.50
C VAL A 102 -3.28 -15.56 17.08
N ILE A 103 -3.44 -16.12 15.89
CA ILE A 103 -2.55 -17.13 15.32
C ILE A 103 -1.79 -16.49 14.17
N ASN A 104 -0.47 -16.46 14.27
CA ASN A 104 0.39 -16.02 13.18
C ASN A 104 0.79 -17.23 12.34
N VAL A 105 0.52 -17.16 11.03
CA VAL A 105 0.92 -18.16 10.04
C VAL A 105 2.15 -17.64 9.29
N PRO A 106 3.35 -18.18 9.55
CA PRO A 106 4.58 -17.77 8.89
C PRO A 106 4.50 -17.96 7.36
N PRO A 107 5.20 -17.15 6.56
CA PRO A 107 5.16 -17.25 5.08
C PRO A 107 5.55 -18.63 4.53
N TYR A 108 6.46 -19.35 5.17
CA TYR A 108 6.87 -20.69 4.76
C TYR A 108 5.85 -21.78 5.12
N SER A 109 4.84 -21.43 5.93
CA SER A 109 3.70 -22.27 6.27
C SER A 109 2.47 -21.96 5.40
N GLN A 110 2.58 -21.06 4.42
CA GLN A 110 1.50 -20.72 3.48
C GLN A 110 1.75 -21.46 2.15
N VAL A 111 0.72 -22.10 1.59
CA VAL A 111 0.83 -22.86 0.32
C VAL A 111 0.92 -21.91 -0.87
N ARG A 112 0.16 -20.83 -0.83
CA ARG A 112 0.10 -19.76 -1.82
C ARG A 112 0.89 -18.58 -1.28
N ARG A 113 2.12 -18.42 -1.77
CA ARG A 113 2.85 -17.17 -1.56
C ARG A 113 2.00 -16.04 -2.14
N GLN A 114 1.66 -15.04 -1.33
CA GLN A 114 1.15 -13.79 -1.88
C GLN A 114 2.19 -13.27 -2.88
N VAL A 115 1.81 -13.21 -4.15
CA VAL A 115 2.67 -12.72 -5.22
C VAL A 115 2.69 -11.20 -5.10
N VAL A 116 3.62 -10.70 -4.29
CA VAL A 116 3.87 -9.27 -4.18
C VAL A 116 4.71 -8.85 -5.37
N ARG A 117 4.07 -8.36 -6.43
CA ARG A 117 4.75 -7.78 -7.59
C ARG A 117 4.48 -6.28 -7.65
N LYS A 118 5.34 -5.49 -6.98
CA LYS A 118 5.54 -4.08 -7.32
C LYS A 118 6.63 -4.04 -8.40
N ARG A 119 6.26 -4.14 -9.67
CA ARG A 119 7.22 -3.94 -10.76
C ARG A 119 7.52 -2.44 -10.85
N ALA A 120 8.80 -2.09 -10.95
CA ALA A 120 9.19 -0.74 -11.35
C ALA A 120 8.71 -0.52 -12.79
N GLU A 121 7.97 0.56 -13.03
CA GLU A 121 7.77 1.05 -14.39
C GLU A 121 9.10 1.62 -14.90
N VAL A 122 9.38 1.44 -16.19
CA VAL A 122 10.60 1.98 -16.80
C VAL A 122 10.39 3.48 -16.96
N VAL A 123 10.82 4.24 -15.95
CA VAL A 123 10.87 5.70 -16.00
C VAL A 123 12.26 6.12 -16.45
N ASP A 124 12.33 7.07 -17.37
CA ASP A 124 13.59 7.69 -17.79
C ASP A 124 14.07 8.62 -16.67
N ILE A 125 14.92 8.10 -15.79
CA ILE A 125 15.44 8.81 -14.63
C ILE A 125 16.78 9.46 -15.01
N ALA A 126 16.88 10.77 -14.83
CA ALA A 126 18.14 11.48 -14.99
C ALA A 126 19.17 10.95 -13.97
N VAL A 127 20.30 10.45 -14.46
CA VAL A 127 21.36 9.86 -13.63
C VAL A 127 22.35 10.95 -13.24
N ASP A 128 22.27 11.38 -11.99
CA ASP A 128 23.22 12.28 -11.32
C ASP A 128 23.52 11.73 -9.92
N PRO A 129 24.24 10.60 -9.83
CA PRO A 129 24.36 9.86 -8.60
C PRO A 129 25.17 10.65 -7.58
N VAL A 130 24.71 10.64 -6.34
CA VAL A 130 25.43 11.25 -5.20
C VAL A 130 26.76 10.55 -4.92
N VAL A 131 26.92 9.29 -5.34
CA VAL A 131 28.19 8.55 -5.24
C VAL A 131 28.77 8.33 -6.64
N ARG A 132 30.03 8.73 -6.82
CA ARG A 132 30.79 8.49 -8.05
C ARG A 132 32.11 7.79 -7.75
N LEU A 133 32.51 6.88 -8.63
CA LEU A 133 33.80 6.19 -8.56
C LEU A 133 34.82 6.93 -9.42
N TYR A 134 36.02 7.13 -8.88
CA TYR A 134 37.14 7.78 -9.57
C TYR A 134 38.35 6.84 -9.54
N TYR A 135 38.78 6.40 -10.73
CA TYR A 135 40.03 5.68 -10.88
C TYR A 135 41.19 6.67 -10.89
N LEU A 136 42.22 6.37 -10.10
CA LEU A 136 43.36 7.24 -9.85
C LEU A 136 44.66 6.46 -10.08
N GLU A 137 45.56 7.04 -10.86
CA GLU A 137 46.97 6.66 -10.87
C GLU A 137 47.73 7.56 -9.90
N VAL A 138 48.24 7.00 -8.82
CA VAL A 138 48.86 7.73 -7.72
C VAL A 138 50.37 7.65 -7.85
N GLU A 139 51.07 8.76 -7.63
CA GLU A 139 52.52 8.76 -7.66
C GLU A 139 53.10 7.86 -6.55
N PRO A 140 54.00 6.91 -6.88
CA PRO A 140 54.67 6.09 -5.89
C PRO A 140 55.43 6.90 -4.83
N ALA A 141 55.44 6.38 -3.60
CA ALA A 141 56.27 6.93 -2.54
C ALA A 141 57.75 6.85 -2.93
N ASP A 142 58.43 7.98 -2.80
CA ASP A 142 59.83 8.15 -3.12
C ASP A 142 60.54 8.95 -2.02
N MET A 143 61.86 8.77 -1.91
CA MET A 143 62.70 9.42 -0.92
C MET A 143 62.80 10.94 -1.11
N ASP A 144 62.68 11.43 -2.35
CA ASP A 144 62.79 12.85 -2.65
C ASP A 144 61.50 13.61 -2.29
N ARG A 145 60.35 12.92 -2.22
CA ARG A 145 59.04 13.49 -1.86
C ARG A 145 58.40 12.76 -0.67
N GLN A 146 58.57 13.31 0.53
CA GLN A 146 58.03 12.76 1.78
C GLN A 146 56.55 13.12 2.06
N ALA A 147 55.68 13.04 1.04
CA ALA A 147 54.24 13.23 1.19
C ALA A 147 53.54 11.94 1.70
N SER A 148 52.48 12.09 2.48
CA SER A 148 51.66 10.95 2.93
C SER A 148 50.84 10.36 1.77
N ASP A 149 50.49 9.07 1.88
CA ASP A 149 49.66 8.39 0.88
C ASP A 149 48.30 9.08 0.66
N LEU A 150 47.72 9.66 1.72
CA LEU A 150 46.49 10.44 1.62
C LEU A 150 46.67 11.71 0.77
N VAL A 151 47.75 12.47 1.02
CA VAL A 151 48.03 13.69 0.25
C VAL A 151 48.19 13.35 -1.23
N ARG A 152 48.94 12.27 -1.54
CA ARG A 152 49.13 11.80 -2.92
C ARG A 152 47.82 11.44 -3.62
N VAL A 153 46.89 10.81 -2.90
CA VAL A 153 45.56 10.45 -3.43
C VAL A 153 44.70 11.70 -3.66
N LEU A 154 44.70 12.65 -2.73
CA LEU A 154 43.95 13.91 -2.89
C LEU A 154 44.49 14.77 -4.03
N GLU A 155 45.81 14.82 -4.21
CA GLU A 155 46.45 15.48 -5.35
C GLU A 155 46.09 14.79 -6.67
N ALA A 156 46.20 13.46 -6.75
CA ALA A 156 45.82 12.71 -7.94
C ALA A 156 44.33 12.92 -8.30
N LEU A 157 43.45 12.92 -7.30
CA LEU A 157 42.01 13.18 -7.47
C LEU A 157 41.74 14.59 -8.01
N GLN A 158 42.45 15.59 -7.51
CA GLN A 158 42.34 16.97 -8.00
C GLN A 158 42.92 17.13 -9.41
N GLU A 159 44.09 16.55 -9.69
CA GLU A 159 44.78 16.69 -10.98
C GLU A 159 44.05 15.96 -12.11
N GLN A 160 43.56 14.75 -11.85
CA GLN A 160 42.96 13.89 -12.88
C GLN A 160 41.46 14.17 -13.07
N TRP A 161 40.75 14.58 -12.02
CA TRP A 161 39.30 14.72 -12.03
C TRP A 161 38.76 16.09 -11.58
N GLY A 162 39.63 16.98 -11.11
CA GLY A 162 39.22 18.31 -10.63
C GLY A 162 38.45 18.32 -9.32
N VAL A 163 38.47 17.21 -8.56
CA VAL A 163 37.78 17.09 -7.27
C VAL A 163 38.73 17.41 -6.12
N SER A 164 38.43 18.45 -5.35
CA SER A 164 39.21 18.91 -4.18
C SER A 164 38.31 19.23 -2.99
N GLY A 165 38.93 19.49 -1.83
CA GLY A 165 38.21 19.89 -0.62
C GLY A 165 37.42 18.75 0.02
N VAL A 166 37.65 17.50 -0.42
CA VAL A 166 36.95 16.34 0.11
C VAL A 166 37.52 15.91 1.46
N SER A 167 36.62 15.59 2.38
CA SER A 167 36.94 14.85 3.60
C SER A 167 37.18 13.36 3.29
N VAL A 168 37.78 12.63 4.23
CA VAL A 168 38.02 11.18 4.06
C VAL A 168 37.50 10.44 5.29
N ASP A 169 36.62 9.46 5.05
CA ASP A 169 36.12 8.60 6.11
C ASP A 169 37.25 7.80 6.75
N HIS A 170 37.19 7.61 8.07
CA HIS A 170 38.21 6.88 8.83
C HIS A 170 38.51 5.49 8.25
N GLN A 171 37.49 4.75 7.81
CA GLN A 171 37.68 3.41 7.23
C GLN A 171 38.49 3.40 5.93
N VAL A 172 38.39 4.48 5.14
CA VAL A 172 39.19 4.64 3.94
C VAL A 172 40.66 4.80 4.33
N LEU A 173 40.96 5.60 5.36
CA LEU A 173 42.33 5.76 5.87
C LEU A 173 42.93 4.44 6.37
N VAL A 174 42.12 3.60 7.02
CA VAL A 174 42.55 2.27 7.49
C VAL A 174 42.94 1.35 6.32
N GLY A 175 42.20 1.39 5.21
CA GLY A 175 42.45 0.54 4.03
C GLY A 175 43.41 1.11 3.00
N LEU A 176 43.72 2.41 3.07
CA LEU A 176 44.34 3.17 1.98
C LEU A 176 45.67 2.61 1.50
N GLN A 177 46.58 2.34 2.44
CA GLN A 177 47.93 1.87 2.09
C GLN A 177 47.89 0.47 1.47
N SER A 178 47.05 -0.42 1.99
CA SER A 178 46.90 -1.77 1.43
C SER A 178 46.37 -1.69 -0.01
N ALA A 179 45.31 -0.90 -0.22
CA ALA A 179 44.72 -0.70 -1.55
C ALA A 179 45.74 -0.12 -2.55
N LEU A 180 46.53 0.88 -2.15
CA LEU A 180 47.59 1.45 -3.01
C LEU A 180 48.66 0.42 -3.36
N ARG A 181 49.12 -0.40 -2.41
CA ARG A 181 50.17 -1.39 -2.69
C ARG A 181 49.66 -2.55 -3.54
N GLU A 182 48.49 -3.09 -3.23
CA GLU A 182 47.84 -4.17 -3.99
C GLU A 182 47.51 -3.73 -5.42
N GLY A 183 47.03 -2.49 -5.57
CA GLY A 183 46.73 -1.86 -6.85
C GLY A 183 47.95 -1.36 -7.62
N LYS A 184 49.18 -1.56 -7.11
CA LYS A 184 50.43 -1.06 -7.71
C LYS A 184 50.39 0.44 -8.00
N TRP A 185 49.91 1.19 -7.02
CA TRP A 185 49.67 2.64 -7.05
C TRP A 185 48.54 3.09 -7.98
N ALA A 186 47.70 2.17 -8.45
CA ALA A 186 46.40 2.49 -9.02
C ALA A 186 45.30 2.12 -8.02
N VAL A 187 44.33 3.01 -7.81
CA VAL A 187 43.18 2.77 -6.91
C VAL A 187 41.91 3.36 -7.51
N THR A 188 40.76 2.84 -7.09
CA THR A 188 39.47 3.49 -7.30
C THR A 188 38.94 3.99 -5.98
N VAL A 189 38.47 5.23 -5.93
CA VAL A 189 37.84 5.83 -4.74
C VAL A 189 36.38 6.16 -4.98
N ALA A 190 35.51 5.89 -4.01
CA ALA A 190 34.14 6.37 -4.01
C ALA A 190 34.08 7.74 -3.34
N VAL A 191 33.60 8.75 -4.06
CA VAL A 191 33.33 10.08 -3.52
C VAL A 191 31.82 10.27 -3.43
N HIS A 192 31.34 10.54 -2.22
CA HIS A 192 29.96 10.86 -1.92
C HIS A 192 29.78 12.39 -1.86
N ASP A 193 28.78 12.90 -2.57
CA ASP A 193 28.31 14.29 -2.63
C ASP A 193 29.42 15.31 -2.92
N GLN A 194 30.43 14.90 -3.71
CA GLN A 194 31.66 15.68 -3.96
C GLN A 194 32.35 16.19 -2.69
N ALA A 195 32.06 15.60 -1.53
CA ALA A 195 32.44 16.15 -0.23
C ALA A 195 33.20 15.15 0.64
N ALA A 196 33.05 13.85 0.42
CA ALA A 196 33.70 12.83 1.23
C ALA A 196 34.13 11.60 0.41
N ILE A 197 35.37 11.16 0.58
CA ILE A 197 35.82 9.83 0.13
C ILE A 197 35.31 8.80 1.14
N THR A 198 34.44 7.88 0.69
CA THR A 198 33.76 6.89 1.55
C THR A 198 34.19 5.46 1.28
N GLY A 199 34.88 5.18 0.17
CA GLY A 199 35.38 3.85 -0.19
C GLY A 199 36.67 3.91 -1.00
N VAL A 200 37.46 2.84 -0.93
CA VAL A 200 38.71 2.68 -1.70
C VAL A 200 38.92 1.21 -2.07
N TRP A 201 39.30 0.96 -3.32
CA TRP A 201 39.61 -0.37 -3.85
C TRP A 201 40.94 -0.35 -4.61
N PRO A 202 41.71 -1.45 -4.59
CA PRO A 202 42.90 -1.59 -5.41
C PRO A 202 42.56 -1.66 -6.91
N GLY A 203 43.29 -0.93 -7.74
CA GLY A 203 43.11 -0.92 -9.19
C GLY A 203 41.77 -0.33 -9.64
N PHE A 204 41.28 -0.81 -10.78
CA PHE A 204 40.00 -0.39 -11.35
C PHE A 204 38.84 -1.16 -10.71
N HIS A 205 37.83 -0.44 -10.24
CA HIS A 205 36.59 -0.97 -9.70
C HIS A 205 35.40 -0.25 -10.35
N ASP A 206 34.44 -1.00 -10.87
CA ASP A 206 33.25 -0.47 -11.53
C ASP A 206 31.94 -0.98 -10.91
N GLY A 207 30.82 -0.50 -11.45
CA GLY A 207 29.49 -0.91 -11.05
C GLY A 207 29.11 -0.57 -9.60
N PRO A 208 29.18 0.71 -9.17
CA PRO A 208 28.67 1.11 -7.87
C PRO A 208 27.17 0.79 -7.78
N LEU A 209 26.74 0.09 -6.74
CA LEU A 209 25.35 -0.31 -6.56
C LEU A 209 24.64 0.56 -5.52
N GLY A 210 23.34 0.73 -5.72
CA GLY A 210 22.47 1.32 -4.72
C GLY A 210 21.10 0.66 -4.71
N ILE A 211 20.36 0.82 -3.62
CA ILE A 211 19.03 0.19 -3.48
C ILE A 211 18.01 1.23 -3.02
N ALA A 212 16.92 1.33 -3.78
CA ALA A 212 15.77 2.12 -3.41
C ALA A 212 14.73 1.23 -2.70
N PHE A 213 14.28 1.65 -1.53
CA PHE A 213 13.28 0.96 -0.73
C PHE A 213 11.99 1.77 -0.60
N ASP A 214 10.87 1.11 -0.86
CA ASP A 214 9.54 1.58 -0.50
C ASP A 214 9.01 0.70 0.64
N VAL A 215 8.93 1.31 1.82
CA VAL A 215 8.59 0.65 3.07
C VAL A 215 7.13 0.91 3.42
N GLY A 216 6.25 0.11 2.82
CA GLY A 216 4.83 0.12 3.11
C GLY A 216 4.47 -0.62 4.41
N SER A 217 3.25 -0.37 4.89
CA SER A 217 2.70 -1.06 6.06
C SER A 217 2.58 -2.57 5.82
N THR A 218 2.13 -2.99 4.64
CA THR A 218 1.92 -4.42 4.31
C THR A 218 3.08 -5.01 3.51
N THR A 219 3.74 -4.20 2.70
CA THR A 219 4.74 -4.64 1.73
C THR A 219 5.97 -3.76 1.80
N VAL A 220 7.15 -4.38 1.79
CA VAL A 220 8.44 -3.74 1.55
C VAL A 220 8.88 -4.10 0.15
N ALA A 221 9.17 -3.10 -0.69
CA ALA A 221 9.74 -3.28 -2.02
C ALA A 221 11.16 -2.71 -2.08
N GLY A 222 12.04 -3.39 -2.80
CA GLY A 222 13.44 -2.98 -2.99
C GLY A 222 13.85 -3.13 -4.45
N HIS A 223 14.54 -2.11 -4.97
CA HIS A 223 15.04 -2.05 -6.35
C HIS A 223 16.54 -1.82 -6.35
N LEU A 224 17.32 -2.84 -6.75
CA LEU A 224 18.77 -2.73 -6.89
C LEU A 224 19.11 -2.07 -8.22
N CYS A 225 19.86 -0.98 -8.17
CA CYS A 225 20.22 -0.16 -9.32
C CYS A 225 21.74 -0.07 -9.46
N ASP A 226 22.20 -0.03 -10.70
CA ASP A 226 23.55 0.42 -11.03
C ASP A 226 23.57 1.96 -10.99
N LEU A 227 24.34 2.53 -10.06
CA LEU A 227 24.40 3.98 -9.86
C LEU A 227 25.07 4.70 -11.03
N SER A 228 25.85 4.01 -11.86
CA SER A 228 26.56 4.64 -12.99
C SER A 228 25.65 4.95 -14.19
N ASN A 229 24.58 4.16 -14.37
CA ASN A 229 23.72 4.24 -15.54
C ASN A 229 22.22 4.19 -15.22
N GLY A 230 21.84 4.05 -13.95
CA GLY A 230 20.45 4.06 -13.49
C GLY A 230 19.67 2.76 -13.76
N LYS A 231 20.30 1.73 -14.34
CA LYS A 231 19.61 0.49 -14.68
C LYS A 231 19.20 -0.28 -13.43
N VAL A 232 17.92 -0.64 -13.36
CA VAL A 232 17.41 -1.60 -12.37
C VAL A 232 17.93 -3.00 -12.72
N LEU A 233 18.75 -3.57 -11.85
CA LEU A 233 19.38 -4.88 -12.01
C LEU A 233 18.53 -6.00 -11.41
N ALA A 234 17.87 -5.74 -10.28
CA ALA A 234 16.98 -6.67 -9.61
C ALA A 234 15.87 -5.94 -8.84
N SER A 235 14.76 -6.62 -8.59
CA SER A 235 13.65 -6.10 -7.79
C SER A 235 13.05 -7.21 -6.94
N SER A 236 12.78 -6.90 -5.68
CA SER A 236 12.22 -7.85 -4.72
C SER A 236 11.12 -7.19 -3.89
N GLY A 237 10.09 -7.97 -3.57
CA GLY A 237 9.00 -7.55 -2.70
C GLY A 237 8.81 -8.57 -1.59
N ARG A 238 8.71 -8.11 -0.34
CA ARG A 238 8.44 -8.95 0.83
C ARG A 238 7.25 -8.42 1.62
N MET A 239 6.52 -9.33 2.27
CA MET A 239 5.52 -8.94 3.25
C MET A 239 6.24 -8.31 4.45
N ASN A 240 5.73 -7.17 4.93
CA ASN A 240 6.26 -6.50 6.10
C ASN A 240 5.99 -7.38 7.34
N PRO A 241 7.03 -7.88 8.03
CA PRO A 241 6.85 -8.80 9.16
C PRO A 241 6.18 -8.16 10.36
N GLN A 242 6.06 -6.83 10.39
CA GLN A 242 5.43 -6.10 11.48
C GLN A 242 3.92 -6.35 11.57
N ILE A 243 3.31 -6.93 10.52
CA ILE A 243 1.91 -7.36 10.51
C ILE A 243 1.54 -8.27 11.70
N ARG A 244 2.52 -8.98 12.27
CA ARG A 244 2.35 -9.85 13.44
C ARG A 244 2.09 -9.10 14.75
N PHE A 245 2.47 -7.81 14.81
CA PHE A 245 2.32 -6.94 15.98
C PHE A 245 1.13 -5.98 15.82
N GLY A 246 0.67 -5.78 14.58
CA GLY A 246 -0.50 -4.99 14.23
C GLY A 246 -0.77 -5.07 12.73
N GLU A 247 -2.00 -5.42 12.37
CA GLU A 247 -2.42 -5.60 10.97
C GLU A 247 -2.40 -4.27 10.19
N ASP A 248 -2.67 -3.17 10.87
CA ASP A 248 -2.66 -1.81 10.35
C ASP A 248 -1.64 -0.92 11.10
N LEU A 249 -1.52 0.34 10.69
CA LEU A 249 -0.58 1.29 11.28
C LEU A 249 -0.93 1.65 12.73
N MET A 250 -2.22 1.86 13.04
CA MET A 250 -2.67 2.30 14.37
C MET A 250 -2.56 1.19 15.42
N SER A 251 -2.81 -0.05 15.02
CA SER A 251 -2.59 -1.23 15.86
C SER A 251 -1.12 -1.45 16.18
N ARG A 252 -0.19 -1.09 15.27
CA ARG A 252 1.25 -1.07 15.58
C ARG A 252 1.62 0.01 16.58
N VAL A 253 1.08 1.22 16.42
CA VAL A 253 1.29 2.29 17.41
C VAL A 253 0.71 1.87 18.77
N SER A 254 -0.48 1.28 18.77
CA SER A 254 -1.09 0.72 19.98
C SER A 254 -0.22 -0.37 20.61
N TYR A 255 0.41 -1.23 19.81
CA TYR A 255 1.36 -2.22 20.29
C TYR A 255 2.55 -1.56 21.00
N VAL A 256 3.14 -0.51 20.42
CA VAL A 256 4.21 0.26 21.08
C VAL A 256 3.74 0.85 22.41
N MET A 257 2.53 1.44 22.44
CA MET A 257 1.97 2.04 23.65
C MET A 257 1.70 1.02 24.77
N MET A 258 1.33 -0.21 24.39
CA MET A 258 0.95 -1.27 25.33
C MET A 258 2.11 -2.17 25.77
N ASN A 259 3.23 -2.14 25.06
CA ASN A 259 4.36 -3.05 25.30
C ASN A 259 5.65 -2.24 25.44
N GLU A 260 6.23 -2.25 26.63
CA GLU A 260 7.52 -1.61 26.87
C GLU A 260 8.60 -2.21 25.95
N GLY A 261 9.28 -1.35 25.18
CA GLY A 261 10.26 -1.77 24.18
C GLY A 261 9.65 -2.24 22.84
N GLY A 262 8.32 -2.16 22.67
CA GLY A 262 7.64 -2.54 21.43
C GLY A 262 8.16 -1.79 20.19
N GLN A 263 8.59 -0.52 20.35
CA GLN A 263 9.20 0.23 19.25
C GLN A 263 10.51 -0.40 18.77
N ALA A 264 11.32 -0.94 19.70
CA ALA A 264 12.58 -1.59 19.36
C ALA A 264 12.36 -2.93 18.64
N GLU A 265 11.31 -3.68 19.02
CA GLU A 265 10.93 -4.91 18.34
C GLU A 265 10.47 -4.66 16.90
N LEU A 266 9.59 -3.68 16.72
CA LEU A 266 9.10 -3.26 15.41
C LEU A 266 10.24 -2.73 14.52
N THR A 267 11.13 -1.91 15.09
CA THR A 267 12.34 -1.37 14.42
C THR A 267 13.26 -2.51 13.97
N LYS A 268 13.55 -3.46 14.87
CA LYS A 268 14.38 -4.62 14.56
C LYS A 268 13.75 -5.45 13.44
N ALA A 269 12.45 -5.72 13.51
CA ALA A 269 11.74 -6.52 12.51
C ALA A 269 11.83 -5.92 11.11
N ILE A 270 11.66 -4.59 10.97
CA ILE A 270 11.73 -3.95 9.66
C ILE A 270 13.17 -3.85 9.14
N ARG A 271 14.13 -3.48 10.00
CA ARG A 271 15.55 -3.40 9.62
C ARG A 271 16.12 -4.76 9.20
N SER A 272 15.78 -5.84 9.92
CA SER A 272 16.17 -7.19 9.51
C SER A 272 15.58 -7.58 8.16
N THR A 273 14.35 -7.13 7.84
CA THR A 273 13.77 -7.40 6.51
C THR A 273 14.50 -6.67 5.41
N ILE A 274 14.83 -5.39 5.63
CA ILE A 274 15.60 -4.60 4.67
C ILE A 274 16.98 -5.25 4.46
N ASP A 275 17.67 -5.62 5.55
CA ASP A 275 18.96 -6.30 5.47
C ASP A 275 18.91 -7.61 4.67
N GLU A 276 17.95 -8.48 4.98
CA GLU A 276 17.74 -9.73 4.23
C GLU A 276 17.46 -9.45 2.74
N MET A 277 16.67 -8.41 2.43
CA MET A 277 16.38 -8.03 1.04
C MET A 277 17.62 -7.52 0.30
N ILE A 278 18.53 -6.80 0.96
CA ILE A 278 19.80 -6.39 0.35
C ILE A 278 20.58 -7.63 -0.09
N GLY A 279 20.71 -8.62 0.80
CA GLY A 279 21.37 -9.89 0.49
C GLY A 279 20.74 -10.62 -0.71
N ASP A 280 19.41 -10.80 -0.70
CA ASP A 280 18.69 -11.45 -1.81
C ASP A 280 18.89 -10.71 -3.15
N LEU A 281 18.87 -9.38 -3.12
CA LEU A 281 18.94 -8.55 -4.33
C LEU A 281 20.33 -8.64 -4.98
N VAL A 282 21.40 -8.58 -4.19
CA VAL A 282 22.77 -8.71 -4.74
C VAL A 282 23.06 -10.13 -5.18
N GLU A 283 22.55 -11.14 -4.47
CA GLU A 283 22.70 -12.56 -4.85
C GLU A 283 22.05 -12.86 -6.21
N GLN A 284 20.87 -12.28 -6.48
CA GLN A 284 20.18 -12.46 -7.77
C GLN A 284 20.99 -12.04 -8.99
N VAL A 285 21.94 -11.11 -8.81
CA VAL A 285 22.78 -10.57 -9.89
C VAL A 285 24.25 -11.01 -9.77
N GLY A 286 24.56 -11.90 -8.82
CA GLY A 286 25.93 -12.39 -8.59
C GLY A 286 26.89 -11.31 -8.10
N ARG A 287 26.38 -10.32 -7.37
CA ARG A 287 27.15 -9.20 -6.77
C ARG A 287 27.21 -9.34 -5.25
N THR A 288 28.01 -8.51 -4.58
CA THR A 288 28.18 -8.58 -3.12
C THR A 288 27.67 -7.34 -2.40
N ARG A 289 27.49 -7.44 -1.08
CA ARG A 289 27.01 -6.34 -0.23
C ARG A 289 28.01 -5.18 -0.17
N GLU A 290 29.29 -5.46 -0.34
CA GLU A 290 30.40 -4.50 -0.38
C GLU A 290 30.34 -3.56 -1.58
N GLU A 291 29.54 -3.88 -2.60
CA GLU A 291 29.35 -3.04 -3.78
C GLU A 291 28.17 -2.06 -3.62
N VAL A 292 27.36 -2.22 -2.56
CA VAL A 292 26.22 -1.35 -2.25
C VAL A 292 26.69 -0.14 -1.46
N LEU A 293 26.71 1.02 -2.13
CA LEU A 293 27.24 2.28 -1.59
C LEU A 293 26.16 3.28 -1.15
N GLU A 294 24.92 3.14 -1.64
CA GLU A 294 23.85 4.09 -1.35
C GLU A 294 22.51 3.37 -1.19
N LEU A 295 21.74 3.77 -0.18
CA LEU A 295 20.35 3.38 0.03
C LEU A 295 19.46 4.62 0.00
N ALA A 296 18.32 4.55 -0.68
CA ALA A 296 17.27 5.56 -0.60
C ALA A 296 15.97 4.93 -0.08
N LEU A 297 15.21 5.62 0.76
CA LEU A 297 14.03 5.06 1.41
C LEU A 297 12.86 6.03 1.47
N VAL A 298 11.67 5.50 1.17
CA VAL A 298 10.37 6.13 1.40
C VAL A 298 9.48 5.25 2.26
N GLY A 299 8.49 5.87 2.90
CA GLY A 299 7.44 5.20 3.64
C GLY A 299 6.54 6.19 4.37
N ASN A 300 5.35 5.75 4.76
CA ASN A 300 4.45 6.56 5.58
C ASN A 300 5.12 6.93 6.92
N PRO A 301 4.63 7.96 7.64
CA PRO A 301 5.29 8.50 8.83
C PRO A 301 5.65 7.46 9.90
N ILE A 302 4.78 6.47 10.12
CA ILE A 302 5.03 5.42 11.11
C ILE A 302 6.15 4.48 10.63
N MET A 303 6.12 4.07 9.36
CA MET A 303 7.18 3.23 8.79
C MET A 303 8.52 3.96 8.71
N HIS A 304 8.51 5.23 8.33
CA HIS A 304 9.65 6.13 8.33
C HIS A 304 10.32 6.17 9.71
N HIS A 305 9.55 6.47 10.76
CA HIS A 305 10.06 6.53 12.14
C HIS A 305 10.60 5.18 12.61
N LEU A 306 9.87 4.09 12.37
CA LEU A 306 10.28 2.75 12.80
C LEU A 306 11.57 2.29 12.10
N VAL A 307 11.81 2.62 10.84
CA VAL A 307 13.10 2.32 10.18
C VAL A 307 14.22 3.13 10.84
N LEU A 308 13.98 4.39 11.16
CA LEU A 308 14.96 5.26 11.85
C LEU A 308 15.14 4.92 13.33
N GLY A 309 14.30 4.07 13.90
CA GLY A 309 14.30 3.73 15.33
C GLY A 309 13.71 4.82 16.21
N ILE A 310 12.92 5.71 15.63
CA ILE A 310 12.16 6.76 16.30
C ILE A 310 10.85 6.15 16.79
N ASP A 311 10.44 6.49 18.01
CA ASP A 311 9.17 6.07 18.58
C ASP A 311 7.98 6.72 17.83
N PRO A 312 7.08 5.93 17.21
CA PRO A 312 5.95 6.46 16.47
C PRO A 312 4.73 6.82 17.36
N THR A 313 4.81 6.71 18.69
CA THR A 313 3.66 6.92 19.60
C THR A 313 2.96 8.26 19.38
N ASN A 314 3.71 9.34 19.16
CA ASN A 314 3.15 10.67 18.91
C ASN A 314 2.40 10.81 17.57
N LEU A 315 2.53 9.84 16.67
CA LEU A 315 1.77 9.76 15.43
C LEU A 315 0.41 9.07 15.61
N GLY A 316 0.18 8.41 16.76
CA GLY A 316 -1.11 7.80 17.08
C GLY A 316 -2.07 8.71 17.83
N VAL A 317 -1.63 9.90 18.23
CA VAL A 317 -2.41 10.86 19.02
C VAL A 317 -2.31 12.24 18.41
N ALA A 318 -3.42 12.98 18.37
CA ALA A 318 -3.40 14.38 17.95
C ALA A 318 -2.42 15.18 18.83
N PRO A 319 -1.55 16.03 18.26
CA PRO A 319 -1.59 16.57 16.89
C PRO A 319 -0.75 15.80 15.86
N PHE A 320 -0.50 14.50 16.06
CA PHE A 320 0.19 13.61 15.11
C PHE A 320 1.62 14.08 14.81
N ALA A 321 2.36 14.45 15.86
CA ALA A 321 3.64 15.14 15.73
C ALA A 321 4.75 14.24 15.19
N LEU A 322 5.40 14.69 14.11
CA LEU A 322 6.64 14.11 13.61
C LEU A 322 7.81 14.48 14.53
N ALA A 323 8.78 13.57 14.68
CA ALA A 323 10.06 13.90 15.32
C ALA A 323 10.96 14.70 14.37
N THR A 324 10.83 14.43 13.07
CA THR A 324 11.46 15.16 11.97
C THR A 324 10.57 15.02 10.74
N ASP A 325 10.39 16.11 10.02
CA ASP A 325 9.84 16.18 8.67
C ASP A 325 10.94 16.37 7.61
N GLU A 326 12.13 16.81 8.02
CA GLU A 326 13.30 16.90 7.15
C GLU A 326 13.84 15.54 6.68
N SER A 327 14.54 15.54 5.54
CA SER A 327 15.26 14.37 5.04
C SER A 327 16.35 13.93 6.01
N VAL A 328 16.59 12.62 6.11
CA VAL A 328 17.61 12.07 7.03
C VAL A 328 18.75 11.43 6.24
N ARG A 329 19.99 11.81 6.58
CA ARG A 329 21.23 11.28 6.00
C ARG A 329 22.09 10.65 7.09
N LEU A 330 22.44 9.37 6.97
CA LEU A 330 23.31 8.69 7.93
C LEU A 330 24.10 7.53 7.32
N PRO A 331 25.22 7.10 7.93
CA PRO A 331 25.86 5.83 7.57
C PRO A 331 24.93 4.65 7.81
N VAL A 332 24.86 3.71 6.85
CA VAL A 332 24.01 2.50 6.93
C VAL A 332 24.36 1.66 8.15
N SER A 333 25.64 1.60 8.53
CA SER A 333 26.12 0.87 9.70
C SER A 333 25.50 1.34 11.03
N ARG A 334 25.04 2.60 11.14
CA ARG A 334 24.41 3.12 12.36
C ARG A 334 23.03 2.52 12.63
N ILE A 335 22.38 1.94 11.62
CA ILE A 335 21.09 1.28 11.78
C ILE A 335 21.19 -0.24 11.81
N GLY A 336 22.41 -0.79 11.83
CA GLY A 336 22.62 -2.23 11.93
C GLY A 336 22.24 -3.00 10.67
N ILE A 337 22.40 -2.37 9.51
CA ILE A 337 22.27 -3.00 8.19
C ILE A 337 23.68 -3.23 7.63
N GLU A 338 23.92 -4.41 7.06
CA GLU A 338 25.20 -4.80 6.48
C GLU A 338 25.23 -4.48 4.98
N ALA A 339 26.09 -3.54 4.61
CA ALA A 339 26.42 -3.12 3.24
C ALA A 339 27.90 -2.71 3.21
N HIS A 340 28.36 -2.01 2.17
CA HIS A 340 29.69 -1.41 2.20
C HIS A 340 29.86 -0.52 3.46
N PRO A 341 31.01 -0.56 4.16
CA PRO A 341 31.21 0.26 5.37
C PRO A 341 31.05 1.77 5.14
N GLY A 342 31.34 2.24 3.91
CA GLY A 342 31.11 3.60 3.41
C GLY A 342 29.67 3.93 3.03
N ALA A 343 28.76 2.96 3.04
CA ALA A 343 27.42 3.15 2.52
C ALA A 343 26.63 4.18 3.31
N ARG A 344 25.83 4.98 2.60
CA ARG A 344 24.93 5.98 3.19
C ARG A 344 23.48 5.60 2.95
N LEU A 345 22.64 6.00 3.89
CA LEU A 345 21.19 5.94 3.81
C LEU A 345 20.66 7.37 3.69
N TYR A 346 19.83 7.58 2.68
CA TYR A 346 18.97 8.74 2.51
C TYR A 346 17.51 8.35 2.73
N VAL A 347 16.83 9.02 3.65
CA VAL A 347 15.39 8.88 3.86
C VAL A 347 14.73 10.18 3.43
N LEU A 348 13.73 10.08 2.56
CA LEU A 348 13.01 11.26 2.05
C LEU A 348 12.26 11.98 3.18
N PRO A 349 12.06 13.30 3.04
CA PRO A 349 11.30 14.09 4.02
C PRO A 349 9.83 13.67 4.08
N CYS A 350 9.20 13.85 5.25
CA CYS A 350 7.75 13.66 5.42
C CYS A 350 7.01 14.98 5.20
N VAL A 351 5.85 14.94 4.57
CA VAL A 351 5.01 16.13 4.39
C VAL A 351 4.31 16.50 5.68
N ALA A 352 3.68 15.56 6.38
CA ALA A 352 2.94 15.78 7.62
C ALA A 352 2.83 14.49 8.44
N GLY A 353 2.26 14.58 9.66
CA GLY A 353 2.02 13.40 10.52
C GLY A 353 1.20 12.27 9.89
N HIS A 354 0.39 12.60 8.88
CA HIS A 354 -0.42 11.66 8.11
C HIS A 354 -0.06 11.57 6.62
N VAL A 355 0.96 12.29 6.17
CA VAL A 355 1.39 12.32 4.75
C VAL A 355 2.90 12.15 4.73
N GLY A 356 3.35 10.94 4.38
CA GLY A 356 4.73 10.53 4.59
C GLY A 356 5.69 10.82 3.46
N ALA A 357 6.87 10.21 3.59
CA ALA A 357 7.92 10.22 2.58
C ALA A 357 7.54 9.41 1.33
N ASP A 358 6.60 8.47 1.44
CA ASP A 358 5.96 7.78 0.32
C ASP A 358 5.17 8.74 -0.58
N ALA A 359 4.34 9.60 0.01
CA ALA A 359 3.65 10.66 -0.73
C ALA A 359 4.65 11.64 -1.36
N ALA A 360 5.71 12.03 -0.64
CA ALA A 360 6.79 12.85 -1.19
C ALA A 360 7.47 12.17 -2.39
N GLY A 361 7.76 10.87 -2.30
CA GLY A 361 8.28 10.07 -3.42
C GLY A 361 7.32 10.05 -4.61
N ALA A 362 6.02 9.89 -4.36
CA ALA A 362 5.01 9.91 -5.43
C ALA A 362 4.91 11.29 -6.11
N ILE A 363 5.02 12.39 -5.35
CA ILE A 363 5.11 13.75 -5.90
C ILE A 363 6.34 13.91 -6.79
N LEU A 364 7.50 13.41 -6.35
CA LEU A 364 8.75 13.49 -7.11
C LEU A 364 8.66 12.73 -8.44
N SER A 365 8.00 11.57 -8.43
CA SER A 365 7.73 10.72 -9.60
C SER A 365 6.77 11.39 -10.59
N GLU A 366 5.56 11.71 -10.13
CA GLU A 366 4.48 12.15 -11.02
C GLU A 366 4.56 13.65 -11.38
N GLY A 367 5.20 14.45 -10.52
CA GLY A 367 5.45 15.88 -10.75
C GLY A 367 4.22 16.76 -10.93
N PRO A 368 3.18 16.70 -10.07
CA PRO A 368 1.97 17.52 -10.20
C PRO A 368 2.24 19.04 -10.18
N HIS A 369 3.39 19.48 -9.67
CA HIS A 369 3.83 20.88 -9.67
C HIS A 369 4.44 21.34 -11.01
N ARG A 370 4.92 20.43 -11.86
CA ARG A 370 5.75 20.75 -13.02
C ARG A 370 4.95 21.27 -14.22
N GLY A 371 3.66 20.93 -14.30
CA GLY A 371 2.77 21.26 -15.41
C GLY A 371 1.76 22.36 -15.08
N ARG A 372 1.07 22.87 -16.12
CA ARG A 372 -0.09 23.77 -15.94
C ARG A 372 -1.42 23.03 -15.72
N ALA A 373 -1.48 21.77 -16.14
CA ALA A 373 -2.66 20.94 -15.94
C ALA A 373 -2.89 20.74 -14.44
N ILE A 374 -4.16 20.79 -14.01
CA ILE A 374 -4.55 20.41 -12.66
C ILE A 374 -4.44 18.88 -12.56
N GLN A 375 -3.42 18.41 -11.85
CA GLN A 375 -3.18 16.99 -11.65
C GLN A 375 -3.58 16.60 -10.22
N LEU A 376 -4.40 15.57 -10.12
CA LEU A 376 -4.80 14.94 -8.87
C LEU A 376 -4.10 13.58 -8.74
N LEU A 377 -3.22 13.45 -7.75
CA LEU A 377 -2.56 12.21 -7.39
C LEU A 377 -3.24 11.64 -6.14
N ILE A 378 -3.61 10.36 -6.19
CA ILE A 378 -4.26 9.66 -5.09
C ILE A 378 -3.55 8.35 -4.84
N ASP A 379 -2.91 8.17 -3.68
CA ASP A 379 -2.54 6.85 -3.20
C ASP A 379 -3.71 6.27 -2.40
N VAL A 380 -4.27 5.16 -2.88
CA VAL A 380 -5.47 4.56 -2.26
C VAL A 380 -5.05 3.44 -1.32
N GLY A 381 -5.17 3.70 -0.02
CA GLY A 381 -5.06 2.71 1.05
C GLY A 381 -6.15 2.84 2.10
N THR A 382 -5.90 2.30 3.30
CA THR A 382 -6.74 2.48 4.49
C THR A 382 -6.89 3.95 4.88
N ASN A 383 -5.83 4.73 4.70
CA ASN A 383 -5.92 6.17 4.52
C ASN A 383 -5.56 6.42 3.05
N ALA A 384 -6.14 7.47 2.47
CA ALA A 384 -5.77 7.92 1.15
C ALA A 384 -4.98 9.22 1.25
N GLU A 385 -3.74 9.20 0.78
CA GLU A 385 -2.95 10.40 0.56
C GLU A 385 -3.37 11.04 -0.76
N ILE A 386 -3.81 12.29 -0.68
CA ILE A 386 -4.33 13.05 -1.80
C ILE A 386 -3.39 14.23 -2.02
N VAL A 387 -2.89 14.38 -3.24
CA VAL A 387 -2.10 15.54 -3.66
C VAL A 387 -2.76 16.18 -4.86
N LEU A 388 -3.03 17.47 -4.78
CA LEU A 388 -3.53 18.27 -5.90
C LEU A 388 -2.49 19.33 -6.23
N GLY A 389 -2.11 19.42 -7.50
CA GLY A 389 -1.08 20.36 -7.93
C GLY A 389 -1.31 20.97 -9.29
N SER A 390 -0.76 22.18 -9.45
CA SER A 390 -0.56 22.83 -10.74
C SER A 390 0.38 24.02 -10.60
N ASN A 391 1.24 24.22 -11.59
CA ASN A 391 2.04 25.42 -11.82
C ASN A 391 2.81 25.88 -10.57
N GLY A 392 3.53 24.96 -9.93
CA GLY A 392 4.34 25.20 -8.74
C GLY A 392 3.58 25.21 -7.41
N ARG A 393 2.25 25.19 -7.39
CA ARG A 393 1.46 25.11 -6.16
C ARG A 393 1.04 23.66 -5.90
N LEU A 394 1.22 23.20 -4.66
CA LEU A 394 0.89 21.84 -4.22
C LEU A 394 0.09 21.88 -2.93
N LEU A 395 -1.00 21.12 -2.89
CA LEU A 395 -1.78 20.88 -1.69
C LEU A 395 -1.80 19.39 -1.41
N ALA A 396 -1.70 19.02 -0.13
CA ALA A 396 -1.78 17.64 0.29
C ALA A 396 -2.74 17.46 1.47
N ALA A 397 -3.46 16.35 1.46
CA ALA A 397 -4.32 15.92 2.56
C ALA A 397 -4.22 14.40 2.75
N SER A 398 -4.53 13.95 3.96
CA SER A 398 -4.83 12.54 4.22
C SER A 398 -6.32 12.40 4.52
N SER A 399 -6.95 11.41 3.91
CA SER A 399 -8.38 11.13 4.06
C SER A 399 -8.60 9.74 4.69
N PRO A 400 -9.43 9.62 5.75
CA PRO A 400 -9.70 8.35 6.43
C PRO A 400 -10.72 7.54 5.64
N THR A 401 -10.29 6.93 4.54
CA THR A 401 -11.12 6.08 3.67
C THR A 401 -11.54 4.78 4.36
N GLY A 402 -10.79 4.32 5.36
CA GLY A 402 -11.01 3.01 5.97
C GLY A 402 -10.63 1.86 5.03
N PRO A 403 -10.63 0.61 5.52
CA PRO A 403 -10.03 -0.49 4.79
C PRO A 403 -11.00 -1.19 3.82
N ALA A 404 -12.17 -0.59 3.55
CA ALA A 404 -13.23 -1.16 2.71
C ALA A 404 -12.74 -1.46 1.27
N PHE A 405 -11.93 -0.55 0.71
CA PHE A 405 -11.31 -0.75 -0.60
C PHE A 405 -10.23 -1.84 -0.61
N GLU A 406 -9.69 -2.24 0.54
CA GLU A 406 -8.77 -3.37 0.63
C GLU A 406 -9.51 -4.71 0.82
N GLY A 407 -10.85 -4.69 0.81
CA GLY A 407 -11.70 -5.84 1.04
C GLY A 407 -11.91 -6.20 2.51
N ALA A 408 -11.36 -5.42 3.45
CA ALA A 408 -11.69 -5.57 4.87
C ALA A 408 -13.05 -4.92 5.16
N GLU A 409 -13.73 -5.38 6.22
CA GLU A 409 -15.09 -4.92 6.60
C GLU A 409 -16.19 -5.16 5.55
N ILE A 410 -15.86 -5.82 4.45
CA ILE A 410 -16.80 -6.31 3.45
C ILE A 410 -17.10 -7.79 3.73
N SER A 411 -18.38 -8.16 3.75
CA SER A 411 -18.87 -9.47 4.22
C SER A 411 -18.23 -10.67 3.52
N SER A 412 -18.04 -10.57 2.20
CA SER A 412 -17.36 -11.58 1.36
C SER A 412 -15.99 -11.08 0.90
N GLY A 413 -15.49 -10.01 1.52
CA GLY A 413 -14.31 -9.29 1.10
C GLY A 413 -13.01 -9.97 1.52
N GLN A 414 -11.98 -9.80 0.71
CA GLN A 414 -10.63 -10.24 1.01
C GLN A 414 -9.59 -9.40 0.26
N ARG A 415 -8.33 -9.47 0.70
CA ARG A 415 -7.22 -8.93 -0.08
C ARG A 415 -7.10 -9.63 -1.43
N ALA A 416 -6.50 -8.93 -2.40
CA ALA A 416 -6.21 -9.48 -3.72
C ALA A 416 -5.33 -10.73 -3.62
N ALA A 417 -5.86 -11.87 -4.06
CA ALA A 417 -5.20 -13.17 -4.07
C ALA A 417 -5.85 -14.08 -5.13
N PRO A 418 -5.15 -15.11 -5.65
CA PRO A 418 -5.73 -16.05 -6.60
C PRO A 418 -7.08 -16.63 -6.13
N GLY A 419 -8.09 -16.54 -6.98
CA GLY A 419 -9.48 -16.93 -6.68
C GLY A 419 -10.37 -15.82 -6.10
N ALA A 420 -9.85 -14.62 -5.83
CA ALA A 420 -10.65 -13.44 -5.48
C ALA A 420 -11.30 -12.85 -6.74
N ILE A 421 -12.59 -12.51 -6.69
CA ILE A 421 -13.27 -11.77 -7.76
C ILE A 421 -12.67 -10.36 -7.86
N GLU A 422 -12.16 -10.02 -9.05
CA GLU A 422 -11.50 -8.73 -9.33
C GLU A 422 -12.17 -7.89 -10.41
N ARG A 423 -13.06 -8.48 -11.21
CA ARG A 423 -13.86 -7.80 -12.22
C ARG A 423 -15.29 -8.29 -12.19
N VAL A 424 -16.26 -7.40 -12.35
CA VAL A 424 -17.70 -7.71 -12.30
C VAL A 424 -18.43 -6.93 -13.39
N ARG A 425 -19.32 -7.60 -14.14
CA ARG A 425 -20.28 -6.97 -15.06
C ARG A 425 -21.66 -7.53 -14.78
N ILE A 426 -22.69 -6.71 -14.77
CA ILE A 426 -24.08 -7.14 -14.53
C ILE A 426 -24.94 -6.72 -15.72
N ASP A 427 -25.62 -7.68 -16.34
CA ASP A 427 -26.52 -7.37 -17.44
C ASP A 427 -27.70 -6.50 -16.94
N ARG A 428 -27.90 -5.33 -17.56
CA ARG A 428 -28.91 -4.34 -17.13
C ARG A 428 -30.35 -4.86 -17.20
N LYS A 429 -30.63 -5.88 -18.03
CA LYS A 429 -31.97 -6.44 -18.23
C LYS A 429 -32.19 -7.66 -17.35
N THR A 430 -31.31 -8.65 -17.44
CA THR A 430 -31.46 -9.95 -16.76
C THR A 430 -30.99 -9.89 -15.30
N LEU A 431 -30.13 -8.93 -14.96
CA LEU A 431 -29.48 -8.81 -13.66
C LEU A 431 -28.67 -10.07 -13.31
N GLU A 432 -28.20 -10.82 -14.31
CA GLU A 432 -27.26 -11.92 -14.15
C GLU A 432 -25.83 -11.37 -14.19
N PRO A 433 -24.97 -11.74 -13.23
CA PRO A 433 -23.59 -11.28 -13.18
C PRO A 433 -22.68 -12.20 -14.00
N ARG A 434 -21.60 -11.61 -14.51
CA ARG A 434 -20.37 -12.34 -14.88
C ARG A 434 -19.18 -11.67 -14.22
N PHE A 435 -18.15 -12.45 -13.92
CA PHE A 435 -16.98 -11.95 -13.19
C PHE A 435 -15.68 -12.61 -13.65
N LYS A 436 -14.54 -12.00 -13.31
CA LYS A 436 -13.22 -12.63 -13.38
C LYS A 436 -12.63 -12.76 -11.98
N VAL A 437 -11.77 -13.77 -11.80
CA VAL A 437 -10.99 -13.94 -10.58
C VAL A 437 -9.50 -13.79 -10.86
N ILE A 438 -8.76 -13.29 -9.87
CA ILE A 438 -7.31 -13.21 -9.95
C ILE A 438 -6.75 -14.61 -10.23
N GLY A 439 -5.91 -14.70 -11.26
CA GLY A 439 -5.31 -15.97 -11.73
C GLY A 439 -6.03 -16.61 -12.91
N SER A 440 -7.13 -16.03 -13.40
CA SER A 440 -7.82 -16.48 -14.62
C SER A 440 -8.19 -15.30 -15.52
N ASP A 441 -7.79 -15.38 -16.79
CA ASP A 441 -8.17 -14.38 -17.80
C ASP A 441 -9.59 -14.59 -18.34
N LEU A 442 -10.23 -15.72 -18.01
CA LEU A 442 -11.58 -16.08 -18.46
C LEU A 442 -12.66 -15.42 -17.61
N TRP A 443 -13.75 -15.02 -18.24
CA TRP A 443 -14.98 -14.64 -17.54
C TRP A 443 -15.74 -15.89 -17.08
N SER A 444 -16.50 -15.76 -15.99
CA SER A 444 -17.25 -16.84 -15.36
C SER A 444 -18.32 -17.50 -16.25
N ASP A 445 -18.71 -16.84 -17.35
CA ASP A 445 -19.66 -17.34 -18.35
C ASP A 445 -18.98 -17.95 -19.59
N GLN A 446 -17.64 -17.98 -19.63
CA GLN A 446 -16.86 -18.57 -20.72
C GLN A 446 -16.52 -20.03 -20.46
N GLU A 447 -16.49 -20.82 -21.54
CA GLU A 447 -16.09 -22.22 -21.49
C GLU A 447 -14.65 -22.36 -20.96
N GLY A 448 -14.44 -23.33 -20.06
CA GLY A 448 -13.14 -23.57 -19.43
C GLY A 448 -12.88 -22.78 -18.15
N PHE A 449 -13.77 -21.87 -17.73
CA PHE A 449 -13.61 -21.13 -16.47
C PHE A 449 -13.51 -22.06 -15.25
N ASP A 450 -14.41 -23.05 -15.13
CA ASP A 450 -14.43 -23.98 -14.01
C ASP A 450 -13.11 -24.77 -13.89
N ALA A 451 -12.51 -25.15 -15.01
CA ALA A 451 -11.20 -25.81 -15.04
C ALA A 451 -10.06 -24.84 -14.66
N ALA A 452 -10.13 -23.58 -15.12
CA ALA A 452 -9.13 -22.56 -14.80
C ALA A 452 -9.10 -22.20 -13.30
N VAL A 453 -10.22 -22.41 -12.59
CA VAL A 453 -10.32 -22.12 -11.15
C VAL A 453 -10.40 -23.39 -10.28
N GLU A 454 -10.17 -24.59 -10.84
CA GLU A 454 -10.29 -25.86 -10.11
C GLU A 454 -9.38 -25.89 -8.86
N GLU A 455 -8.14 -25.41 -8.99
CA GLU A 455 -7.19 -25.35 -7.87
C GLU A 455 -7.48 -24.14 -6.97
N THR A 456 -7.79 -22.98 -7.53
CA THR A 456 -7.88 -21.74 -6.74
C THR A 456 -9.21 -21.57 -6.02
N GLY A 457 -10.29 -22.06 -6.62
CA GLY A 457 -11.67 -21.77 -6.28
C GLY A 457 -12.06 -20.32 -6.52
N VAL A 458 -13.34 -20.01 -6.27
CA VAL A 458 -13.84 -18.64 -6.10
C VAL A 458 -14.08 -18.43 -4.61
N ILE A 459 -13.26 -17.61 -3.97
CA ILE A 459 -13.09 -17.62 -2.50
C ILE A 459 -13.52 -16.31 -1.81
N GLY A 460 -13.81 -15.26 -2.57
CA GLY A 460 -14.22 -13.96 -2.06
C GLY A 460 -14.18 -12.89 -3.13
N ILE A 461 -14.36 -11.63 -2.74
CA ILE A 461 -14.28 -10.44 -3.60
C ILE A 461 -13.14 -9.54 -3.13
N CYS A 462 -12.27 -9.08 -4.03
CA CYS A 462 -11.25 -8.09 -3.67
C CYS A 462 -11.74 -6.67 -3.91
N GLY A 463 -10.93 -5.68 -3.55
CA GLY A 463 -11.28 -4.26 -3.64
C GLY A 463 -11.74 -3.78 -5.01
N SER A 464 -11.02 -4.14 -6.09
CA SER A 464 -11.43 -3.82 -7.46
C SER A 464 -12.77 -4.50 -7.81
N GLY A 465 -12.96 -5.74 -7.37
CA GLY A 465 -14.20 -6.47 -7.55
C GLY A 465 -15.39 -5.80 -6.85
N ILE A 466 -15.24 -5.34 -5.60
CA ILE A 466 -16.34 -4.71 -4.86
C ILE A 466 -16.66 -3.32 -5.43
N ILE A 467 -15.65 -2.54 -5.86
CA ILE A 467 -15.87 -1.27 -6.56
C ILE A 467 -16.74 -1.49 -7.81
N GLU A 468 -16.33 -2.42 -8.68
CA GLU A 468 -17.09 -2.71 -9.91
C GLU A 468 -18.47 -3.29 -9.60
N ALA A 469 -18.59 -4.17 -8.61
CA ALA A 469 -19.89 -4.74 -8.23
C ALA A 469 -20.88 -3.66 -7.77
N VAL A 470 -20.46 -2.73 -6.92
CA VAL A 470 -21.34 -1.65 -6.45
C VAL A 470 -21.69 -0.69 -7.59
N ALA A 471 -20.72 -0.31 -8.41
CA ALA A 471 -20.94 0.55 -9.57
C ALA A 471 -21.91 -0.10 -10.59
N GLU A 472 -21.73 -1.38 -10.93
CA GLU A 472 -22.64 -2.13 -11.80
C GLU A 472 -24.05 -2.24 -11.22
N LEU A 473 -24.18 -2.54 -9.93
CA LEU A 473 -25.48 -2.58 -9.26
C LEU A 473 -26.18 -1.21 -9.29
N ALA A 474 -25.43 -0.11 -9.20
CA ALA A 474 -25.97 1.24 -9.36
C ALA A 474 -26.44 1.49 -10.81
N LEU A 475 -25.62 1.12 -11.80
CA LEU A 475 -25.96 1.28 -13.23
C LEU A 475 -27.17 0.43 -13.66
N THR A 476 -27.43 -0.69 -13.00
CA THR A 476 -28.61 -1.53 -13.26
C THR A 476 -29.88 -1.04 -12.56
N GLY A 477 -29.75 -0.09 -11.64
CA GLY A 477 -30.82 0.41 -10.76
C GLY A 477 -31.18 -0.53 -9.61
N VAL A 478 -30.39 -1.59 -9.36
CA VAL A 478 -30.54 -2.48 -8.19
C VAL A 478 -30.06 -1.77 -6.92
N VAL A 479 -29.05 -0.91 -7.04
CA VAL A 479 -28.63 0.01 -5.99
C VAL A 479 -29.07 1.42 -6.40
N SER A 480 -29.89 2.04 -5.56
CA SER A 480 -30.28 3.45 -5.74
C SER A 480 -29.11 4.40 -5.52
N LYS A 481 -29.27 5.66 -5.95
CA LYS A 481 -28.31 6.74 -5.68
C LYS A 481 -27.92 6.85 -4.21
N GLU A 482 -28.85 6.59 -3.28
CA GLU A 482 -28.60 6.65 -1.83
C GLU A 482 -27.97 5.35 -1.27
N GLY A 483 -27.71 4.35 -2.11
CA GLY A 483 -27.07 3.09 -1.72
C GLY A 483 -28.04 1.99 -1.26
N ARG A 484 -29.36 2.21 -1.33
CA ARG A 484 -30.33 1.18 -0.95
C ARG A 484 -30.45 0.11 -2.03
N ILE A 485 -30.31 -1.16 -1.65
CA ILE A 485 -30.53 -2.31 -2.52
C ILE A 485 -32.03 -2.58 -2.65
N SER A 486 -32.54 -2.57 -3.89
CA SER A 486 -33.86 -3.05 -4.26
C SER A 486 -33.95 -3.23 -5.77
N ASP A 487 -34.54 -4.32 -6.20
CA ASP A 487 -34.81 -4.59 -7.62
C ASP A 487 -36.31 -4.69 -7.92
N ASN A 488 -37.18 -4.39 -6.94
CA ASN A 488 -38.62 -4.62 -6.99
C ASN A 488 -39.01 -6.05 -7.42
N GLY A 489 -38.21 -7.07 -7.10
CA GLY A 489 -38.48 -8.46 -7.47
C GLY A 489 -38.14 -8.82 -8.93
N ARG A 490 -37.33 -7.99 -9.61
CA ARG A 490 -36.86 -8.26 -10.99
C ARG A 490 -35.89 -9.44 -11.07
N SER A 491 -35.21 -9.80 -9.99
CA SER A 491 -34.17 -10.83 -9.96
C SER A 491 -34.31 -11.76 -8.75
N ARG A 492 -34.08 -13.05 -8.99
CA ARG A 492 -33.94 -14.07 -7.94
C ARG A 492 -32.67 -13.90 -7.10
N ARG A 493 -31.72 -13.04 -7.53
CA ARG A 493 -30.44 -12.81 -6.85
C ARG A 493 -30.54 -11.76 -5.75
N VAL A 494 -31.58 -10.93 -5.75
CA VAL A 494 -31.83 -10.00 -4.65
C VAL A 494 -32.68 -10.68 -3.60
N THR A 495 -32.16 -10.70 -2.38
CA THR A 495 -32.85 -11.26 -1.22
C THR A 495 -33.06 -10.17 -0.17
N THR A 496 -34.24 -10.16 0.43
CA THR A 496 -34.60 -9.20 1.49
C THR A 496 -34.92 -9.95 2.77
N SER A 497 -34.27 -9.58 3.87
CA SER A 497 -34.55 -10.08 5.21
C SER A 497 -34.81 -8.89 6.14
N GLY A 498 -36.08 -8.65 6.44
CA GLY A 498 -36.51 -7.48 7.21
C GLY A 498 -36.13 -6.16 6.53
N ARG A 499 -35.27 -5.37 7.18
CA ARG A 499 -34.75 -4.10 6.64
C ARG A 499 -33.45 -4.24 5.84
N SER A 500 -32.86 -5.44 5.79
CA SER A 500 -31.61 -5.71 5.10
C SER A 500 -31.86 -6.38 3.75
N ALA A 501 -31.04 -6.06 2.77
CA ALA A 501 -31.07 -6.64 1.45
C ALA A 501 -29.65 -7.04 1.01
N ALA A 502 -29.55 -8.03 0.13
CA ALA A 502 -28.30 -8.51 -0.42
C ALA A 502 -28.47 -8.99 -1.86
N TYR A 503 -27.44 -8.79 -2.67
CA TYR A 503 -27.34 -9.32 -4.02
C TYR A 503 -26.37 -10.52 -4.05
N LEU A 504 -26.84 -11.67 -4.54
CA LEU A 504 -26.03 -12.88 -4.71
C LEU A 504 -25.19 -12.79 -5.98
N LEU A 505 -23.89 -12.53 -5.82
CA LEU A 505 -22.94 -12.46 -6.92
C LEU A 505 -22.54 -13.86 -7.38
N TYR A 506 -22.16 -14.74 -6.46
CA TYR A 506 -21.73 -16.10 -6.76
C TYR A 506 -22.19 -17.12 -5.72
N GLN A 507 -22.48 -18.32 -6.20
CA GLN A 507 -22.82 -19.49 -5.40
C GLN A 507 -22.05 -20.69 -5.97
N ASP A 508 -21.25 -21.32 -5.14
CA ASP A 508 -20.55 -22.56 -5.51
C ASP A 508 -21.57 -23.71 -5.69
N PRO A 509 -21.54 -24.42 -6.84
CA PRO A 509 -22.47 -25.51 -7.12
C PRO A 509 -22.21 -26.76 -6.27
N THR A 510 -21.00 -26.93 -5.75
CA THR A 510 -20.56 -28.08 -4.95
C THR A 510 -20.60 -27.82 -3.45
N ASN A 511 -20.52 -26.54 -3.05
CA ASN A 511 -20.56 -26.13 -1.65
C ASN A 511 -21.59 -25.00 -1.43
N PRO A 512 -22.83 -25.33 -1.02
CA PRO A 512 -23.86 -24.33 -0.78
C PRO A 512 -23.50 -23.23 0.26
N GLN A 513 -22.52 -23.48 1.13
CA GLN A 513 -22.05 -22.51 2.13
C GLN A 513 -21.07 -21.47 1.53
N ASN A 514 -20.44 -21.78 0.40
CA ASN A 514 -19.56 -20.83 -0.30
C ASN A 514 -20.39 -19.90 -1.18
N ARG A 515 -20.75 -18.75 -0.61
CA ARG A 515 -21.59 -17.72 -1.23
C ARG A 515 -20.90 -16.38 -1.14
N ILE A 516 -20.87 -15.67 -2.27
CA ILE A 516 -20.38 -14.29 -2.32
C ILE A 516 -21.60 -13.41 -2.52
N ASN A 517 -21.92 -12.64 -1.48
CA ASN A 517 -23.02 -11.68 -1.48
C ASN A 517 -22.45 -10.26 -1.36
N VAL A 518 -23.11 -9.32 -2.01
CA VAL A 518 -22.95 -7.89 -1.73
C VAL A 518 -24.14 -7.45 -0.88
N THR A 519 -23.89 -7.17 0.40
CA THR A 519 -24.92 -6.84 1.38
C THR A 519 -25.14 -5.33 1.49
N GLN A 520 -26.27 -4.93 2.08
CA GLN A 520 -26.55 -3.51 2.35
C GLN A 520 -25.48 -2.83 3.21
N ASN A 521 -24.85 -3.57 4.12
CA ASN A 521 -23.75 -3.07 4.95
C ASN A 521 -22.47 -2.89 4.13
N ASP A 522 -22.20 -3.79 3.17
CA ASP A 522 -21.06 -3.66 2.25
C ASP A 522 -21.20 -2.40 1.39
N ILE A 523 -22.40 -2.13 0.84
CA ILE A 523 -22.68 -0.88 0.12
C ILE A 523 -22.40 0.32 1.03
N ARG A 524 -22.84 0.27 2.30
CA ARG A 524 -22.65 1.38 3.23
C ARG A 524 -21.17 1.61 3.56
N ALA A 525 -20.39 0.56 3.75
CA ALA A 525 -18.95 0.65 3.98
C ALA A 525 -18.24 1.31 2.78
N ILE A 526 -18.56 0.88 1.55
CA ILE A 526 -18.02 1.47 0.33
C ILE A 526 -18.45 2.93 0.17
N GLN A 527 -19.71 3.28 0.47
CA GLN A 527 -20.16 4.68 0.43
C GLN A 527 -19.41 5.57 1.40
N LEU A 528 -19.15 5.11 2.64
CA LEU A 528 -18.39 5.88 3.62
C LEU A 528 -16.95 6.10 3.13
N ALA A 529 -16.30 5.05 2.63
CA ALA A 529 -14.93 5.11 2.13
C ALA A 529 -14.79 6.06 0.94
N LYS A 530 -15.66 5.91 -0.07
CA LYS A 530 -15.62 6.75 -1.27
C LYS A 530 -16.01 8.21 -0.98
N ALA A 531 -16.92 8.44 -0.04
CA ALA A 531 -17.31 9.79 0.37
C ALA A 531 -16.19 10.51 1.11
N ALA A 532 -15.43 9.81 1.97
CA ALA A 532 -14.25 10.37 2.64
C ALA A 532 -13.19 10.79 1.61
N LEU A 533 -12.88 9.91 0.65
CA LEU A 533 -11.91 10.21 -0.40
C LEU A 533 -12.34 11.44 -1.21
N TYR A 534 -13.55 11.42 -1.76
CA TYR A 534 -14.07 12.52 -2.59
C TYR A 534 -14.15 13.84 -1.82
N ALA A 535 -14.55 13.81 -0.54
CA ALA A 535 -14.60 15.01 0.29
C ALA A 535 -13.21 15.64 0.50
N GLY A 536 -12.18 14.81 0.69
CA GLY A 536 -10.79 15.27 0.73
C GLY A 536 -10.35 15.90 -0.58
N VAL A 537 -10.66 15.27 -1.72
CA VAL A 537 -10.36 15.83 -3.05
C VAL A 537 -11.06 17.17 -3.26
N ARG A 538 -12.37 17.25 -3.01
CA ARG A 538 -13.15 18.49 -3.18
C ARG A 538 -12.64 19.62 -2.28
N LEU A 539 -12.23 19.30 -1.06
CA LEU A 539 -11.61 20.27 -0.16
C LEU A 539 -10.31 20.85 -0.74
N LEU A 540 -9.44 20.01 -1.32
CA LEU A 540 -8.23 20.49 -1.99
C LEU A 540 -8.58 21.34 -3.23
N MET A 541 -9.59 20.94 -3.99
CA MET A 541 -10.07 21.70 -5.16
C MET A 541 -10.60 23.09 -4.74
N ASP A 542 -11.33 23.19 -3.62
CA ASP A 542 -11.79 24.47 -3.08
C ASP A 542 -10.59 25.37 -2.69
N CYS A 543 -9.57 24.80 -2.04
CA CYS A 543 -8.36 25.55 -1.64
C CYS A 543 -7.49 25.97 -2.83
N LEU A 544 -7.48 25.19 -3.92
CA LEU A 544 -6.82 25.54 -5.17
C LEU A 544 -7.70 26.45 -6.06
N GLU A 545 -8.96 26.66 -5.69
CA GLU A 545 -9.96 27.45 -6.42
C GLU A 545 -10.25 26.92 -7.83
N VAL A 546 -10.36 25.59 -7.95
CA VAL A 546 -10.64 24.89 -9.22
C VAL A 546 -11.94 24.11 -9.15
N GLU A 547 -12.61 23.95 -10.29
CA GLU A 547 -13.83 23.15 -10.41
C GLU A 547 -13.62 21.83 -11.14
N GLU A 548 -12.57 21.73 -11.95
CA GLU A 548 -12.28 20.58 -12.79
C GLU A 548 -10.83 20.12 -12.57
N VAL A 549 -10.59 18.85 -12.84
CA VAL A 549 -9.27 18.22 -12.80
C VAL A 549 -8.93 17.73 -14.20
N ASP A 550 -7.74 18.09 -14.70
CA ASP A 550 -7.30 17.76 -16.05
C ASP A 550 -6.77 16.32 -16.15
N GLU A 551 -6.16 15.83 -15.08
CA GLU A 551 -5.53 14.50 -15.03
C GLU A 551 -5.63 13.90 -13.62
N ILE A 552 -5.93 12.59 -13.56
CA ILE A 552 -5.98 11.85 -12.30
C ILE A 552 -5.02 10.66 -12.37
N ARG A 553 -4.13 10.58 -11.37
CA ARG A 553 -3.14 9.51 -11.21
C ARG A 553 -3.47 8.70 -9.96
N LEU A 554 -3.83 7.43 -10.16
CA LEU A 554 -4.13 6.49 -9.07
C LEU A 554 -2.87 5.68 -8.74
N ALA A 555 -2.23 6.03 -7.64
CA ALA A 555 -1.04 5.38 -7.12
C ALA A 555 -1.36 4.22 -6.17
N GLY A 556 -0.31 3.50 -5.80
CA GLY A 556 -0.38 2.40 -4.85
C GLY A 556 -0.70 1.06 -5.51
N ALA A 557 -0.44 -0.01 -4.74
CA ALA A 557 -0.71 -1.37 -5.19
C ALA A 557 -2.20 -1.60 -5.50
N PHE A 558 -3.08 -0.89 -4.81
CA PHE A 558 -4.51 -0.96 -5.07
C PHE A 558 -4.93 -0.14 -6.29
N GLY A 559 -4.49 1.13 -6.39
CA GLY A 559 -4.81 2.02 -7.50
C GLY A 559 -4.49 1.44 -8.88
N SER A 560 -3.43 0.64 -8.96
CA SER A 560 -2.98 -0.06 -10.18
C SER A 560 -4.00 -1.04 -10.78
N HIS A 561 -5.01 -1.47 -10.02
CA HIS A 561 -6.00 -2.46 -10.44
C HIS A 561 -7.43 -1.91 -10.57
N ILE A 562 -7.63 -0.63 -10.24
CA ILE A 562 -8.92 0.04 -10.32
C ILE A 562 -9.20 0.42 -11.78
N ASP A 563 -10.40 0.09 -12.28
CA ASP A 563 -10.87 0.61 -13.57
C ASP A 563 -11.34 2.07 -13.40
N PRO A 564 -10.74 3.03 -14.13
CA PRO A 564 -11.09 4.45 -14.01
C PRO A 564 -12.58 4.75 -14.17
N THR A 565 -13.25 4.04 -15.08
CA THR A 565 -14.66 4.24 -15.37
C THR A 565 -15.49 3.91 -14.14
N TYR A 566 -15.24 2.75 -13.51
CA TYR A 566 -16.02 2.30 -12.35
C TYR A 566 -15.67 3.08 -11.08
N ALA A 567 -14.43 3.55 -10.94
CA ALA A 567 -14.07 4.49 -9.87
C ALA A 567 -14.91 5.78 -9.94
N MET A 568 -15.09 6.31 -11.15
CA MET A 568 -15.87 7.52 -11.39
C MET A 568 -17.39 7.26 -11.28
N VAL A 569 -17.90 6.13 -11.78
CA VAL A 569 -19.31 5.71 -11.58
C VAL A 569 -19.64 5.59 -10.10
N LEU A 570 -18.73 5.01 -9.30
CA LEU A 570 -18.92 4.92 -7.86
C LEU A 570 -18.84 6.31 -7.19
N GLY A 571 -18.14 7.25 -7.82
CA GLY A 571 -17.86 8.59 -7.31
C GLY A 571 -16.73 8.60 -6.28
N MET A 572 -15.71 7.75 -6.48
CA MET A 572 -14.47 7.80 -5.72
C MET A 572 -13.59 8.99 -6.12
N ILE A 573 -13.69 9.40 -7.37
CA ILE A 573 -12.91 10.47 -7.99
C ILE A 573 -13.85 11.47 -8.68
N PRO A 574 -13.44 12.75 -8.82
CA PRO A 574 -14.21 13.75 -9.56
C PRO A 574 -14.31 13.39 -11.04
N ASP A 575 -15.26 14.04 -11.74
CA ASP A 575 -15.41 13.89 -13.19
C ASP A 575 -14.15 14.38 -13.90
N CYS A 576 -13.63 13.54 -14.80
CA CYS A 576 -12.45 13.79 -15.61
C CYS A 576 -12.60 13.01 -16.92
N ALA A 577 -11.87 13.39 -17.96
CA ALA A 577 -11.84 12.58 -19.17
C ALA A 577 -11.24 11.20 -18.84
N ILE A 578 -11.90 10.10 -19.19
CA ILE A 578 -11.50 8.74 -18.76
C ILE A 578 -10.09 8.38 -19.28
N ASP A 579 -9.71 8.86 -20.46
CA ASP A 579 -8.38 8.69 -21.04
C ASP A 579 -7.28 9.51 -20.34
N ARG A 580 -7.65 10.44 -19.45
CA ARG A 580 -6.78 11.22 -18.56
C ARG A 580 -6.73 10.67 -17.13
N VAL A 581 -7.40 9.55 -16.87
CA VAL A 581 -7.32 8.85 -15.58
C VAL A 581 -6.50 7.58 -15.77
N SER A 582 -5.39 7.47 -15.05
CA SER A 582 -4.43 6.38 -15.24
C SER A 582 -3.79 5.93 -13.94
N ALA A 583 -3.33 4.68 -13.92
CA ALA A 583 -2.55 4.15 -12.81
C ALA A 583 -1.14 4.75 -12.82
N ALA A 584 -0.60 5.04 -11.64
CA ALA A 584 0.77 5.49 -11.42
C ALA A 584 1.67 4.39 -10.82
N GLY A 585 1.17 3.15 -10.72
CA GLY A 585 1.95 2.02 -10.22
C GLY A 585 2.49 2.26 -8.81
N ASN A 586 3.76 1.89 -8.60
CA ASN A 586 4.48 2.15 -7.35
C ASN A 586 5.20 3.51 -7.39
N ALA A 587 4.46 4.61 -7.54
CA ALA A 587 5.01 5.97 -7.65
C ALA A 587 5.97 6.33 -6.51
N ALA A 588 5.68 5.92 -5.27
CA ALA A 588 6.57 6.10 -4.12
C ALA A 588 7.94 5.43 -4.34
N GLY A 589 7.95 4.17 -4.80
CA GLY A 589 9.19 3.44 -5.13
C GLY A 589 9.95 4.05 -6.30
N THR A 590 9.23 4.57 -7.31
CA THR A 590 9.85 5.35 -8.40
C THR A 590 10.52 6.61 -7.86
N GLY A 591 9.87 7.37 -6.98
CA GLY A 591 10.46 8.51 -6.31
C GLY A 591 11.70 8.15 -5.48
N ALA A 592 11.69 7.01 -4.79
CA ALA A 592 12.85 6.51 -4.08
C ALA A 592 14.03 6.21 -5.03
N MET A 593 13.76 5.64 -6.22
CA MET A 593 14.79 5.43 -7.26
C MET A 593 15.29 6.76 -7.82
N MET A 594 14.43 7.74 -8.04
CA MET A 594 14.85 9.08 -8.48
C MET A 594 15.78 9.72 -7.45
N ALA A 595 15.43 9.67 -6.17
CA ALA A 595 16.29 10.18 -5.09
C ALA A 595 17.58 9.37 -4.92
N LEU A 596 17.58 8.07 -5.23
CA LEU A 596 18.80 7.25 -5.25
C LEU A 596 19.76 7.69 -6.36
N LEU A 597 19.22 7.89 -7.56
CA LEU A 597 19.98 8.09 -8.80
C LEU A 597 20.30 9.54 -9.11
N SER A 598 19.66 10.50 -8.44
CA SER A 598 19.81 11.93 -8.73
C SER A 598 19.92 12.77 -7.45
N GLY A 599 21.07 13.41 -7.24
CA GLY A 599 21.27 14.42 -6.22
C GLY A 599 20.35 15.63 -6.41
N ALA A 600 20.15 16.07 -7.66
CA ALA A 600 19.20 17.12 -7.99
C ALA A 600 17.76 16.78 -7.56
N ALA A 601 17.34 15.52 -7.68
CA ALA A 601 16.02 15.09 -7.23
C ALA A 601 15.89 15.13 -5.69
N ARG A 602 16.98 14.87 -4.94
CA ARG A 602 17.00 15.06 -3.47
C ARG A 602 16.80 16.53 -3.11
N THR A 603 17.52 17.43 -3.78
CA THR A 603 17.38 18.87 -3.58
C THR A 603 15.97 19.36 -3.95
N GLU A 604 15.41 18.87 -5.05
CA GLU A 604 14.04 19.20 -5.47
C GLU A 604 13.03 18.80 -4.37
N ILE A 605 13.04 17.55 -3.91
CA ILE A 605 12.03 17.09 -2.95
C ILE A 605 12.20 17.73 -1.57
N GLU A 606 13.43 17.99 -1.13
CA GLU A 606 13.71 18.73 0.12
C GLU A 606 13.15 20.16 0.07
N ALA A 607 13.23 20.84 -1.08
CA ALA A 607 12.62 22.15 -1.24
C ALA A 607 11.09 22.05 -1.30
N LEU A 608 10.55 21.17 -2.15
CA LEU A 608 9.11 21.05 -2.40
C LEU A 608 8.32 20.76 -1.13
N VAL A 609 8.79 19.85 -0.26
CA VAL A 609 8.03 19.46 0.94
C VAL A 609 7.76 20.65 1.88
N ASN A 610 8.63 21.66 1.89
CA ASN A 610 8.43 22.88 2.67
C ASN A 610 7.33 23.78 2.11
N ASP A 611 7.11 23.73 0.80
CA ASP A 611 6.15 24.57 0.08
C ASP A 611 4.77 23.91 -0.11
N ILE A 612 4.60 22.64 0.28
CA ILE A 612 3.31 21.94 0.21
C ILE A 612 2.34 22.50 1.27
N GLU A 613 1.19 22.97 0.81
CA GLU A 613 0.07 23.39 1.67
C GLU A 613 -0.64 22.14 2.25
N LYS A 614 -0.52 21.95 3.56
CA LYS A 614 -1.06 20.79 4.28
C LYS A 614 -2.47 21.09 4.76
N ILE A 615 -3.47 20.36 4.25
CA ILE A 615 -4.87 20.56 4.59
C ILE A 615 -5.33 19.44 5.54
N GLU A 616 -5.66 19.82 6.78
CA GLU A 616 -6.14 18.89 7.80
C GLU A 616 -7.66 18.68 7.67
N THR A 617 -8.05 17.53 7.12
CA THR A 617 -9.45 17.18 6.82
C THR A 617 -10.30 17.11 8.10
N ALA A 618 -9.71 16.72 9.23
CA ALA A 618 -10.42 16.55 10.50
C ALA A 618 -10.98 17.86 11.08
N VAL A 619 -10.33 19.00 10.80
CA VAL A 619 -10.72 20.32 11.31
C VAL A 619 -11.30 21.24 10.24
N ALA A 620 -11.27 20.82 8.97
CA ALA A 620 -11.79 21.59 7.86
C ALA A 620 -13.32 21.71 7.92
N PRO A 621 -13.88 22.94 8.05
CA PRO A 621 -15.33 23.13 8.23
C PRO A 621 -16.19 22.55 7.09
N ALA A 622 -15.70 22.59 5.86
CA ALA A 622 -16.42 22.14 4.67
C ALA A 622 -16.38 20.61 4.48
N PHE A 623 -15.48 19.88 5.15
CA PHE A 623 -15.29 18.45 4.92
C PHE A 623 -16.56 17.64 5.17
N GLN A 624 -17.28 17.92 6.26
CA GLN A 624 -18.52 17.21 6.59
C GLN A 624 -19.62 17.45 5.55
N GLN A 625 -19.71 18.66 5.00
CA GLN A 625 -20.66 18.94 3.93
C GLN A 625 -20.31 18.14 2.68
N HIS A 626 -19.06 18.21 2.22
CA HIS A 626 -18.58 17.46 1.06
C HIS A 626 -18.76 15.96 1.23
N PHE A 627 -18.50 15.44 2.43
CA PHE A 627 -18.70 14.03 2.77
C PHE A 627 -20.17 13.60 2.60
N VAL A 628 -21.12 14.37 3.15
CA VAL A 628 -22.55 14.04 3.04
C VAL A 628 -23.01 14.09 1.59
N GLU A 629 -22.57 15.08 0.83
CA GLU A 629 -22.90 15.20 -0.59
C GLU A 629 -22.29 14.05 -1.42
N ALA A 630 -21.09 13.62 -1.06
CA ALA A 630 -20.39 12.51 -1.69
C ALA A 630 -20.91 11.12 -1.29
N MET A 631 -21.90 10.98 -0.40
CA MET A 631 -22.51 9.68 -0.08
C MET A 631 -23.36 9.12 -1.24
N GLY A 632 -23.94 9.98 -2.07
CA GLY A 632 -24.74 9.55 -3.22
C GLY A 632 -23.86 8.98 -4.34
N ILE A 633 -24.30 8.02 -5.13
CA ILE A 633 -23.55 7.43 -6.26
C ILE A 633 -24.03 8.05 -7.60
N PRO A 634 -23.16 8.59 -8.48
CA PRO A 634 -21.75 8.90 -8.23
C PRO A 634 -21.60 10.03 -7.20
N HIS A 635 -22.50 11.02 -7.19
CA HIS A 635 -22.49 12.10 -6.21
C HIS A 635 -23.90 12.69 -5.98
N GLY A 636 -24.14 13.29 -4.81
CA GLY A 636 -25.42 13.90 -4.43
C GLY A 636 -25.81 15.11 -5.29
N ARG A 637 -24.84 16.00 -5.56
CA ARG A 637 -25.04 17.29 -6.26
C ARG A 637 -24.25 17.47 -7.56
N ALA A 638 -22.94 17.21 -7.54
CA ALA A 638 -22.05 17.34 -8.70
C ALA A 638 -22.50 16.53 -9.93
N ASP A 639 -22.40 17.16 -11.10
CA ASP A 639 -22.62 16.55 -12.41
C ASP A 639 -21.35 15.81 -12.89
N HIS A 640 -21.53 14.84 -13.80
CA HIS A 640 -20.43 14.04 -14.36
C HIS A 640 -20.54 13.97 -15.89
N PRO A 641 -20.35 15.11 -16.60
CA PRO A 641 -20.54 15.17 -18.05
C PRO A 641 -19.55 14.33 -18.85
N ASN A 642 -18.30 14.17 -18.41
CA ASN A 642 -17.33 13.32 -19.09
C ASN A 642 -17.71 11.85 -18.92
N LEU A 643 -18.05 11.42 -17.71
CA LEU A 643 -18.53 10.06 -17.47
C LEU A 643 -19.80 9.72 -18.27
N ALA A 644 -20.75 10.66 -18.35
CA ALA A 644 -22.02 10.46 -19.05
C ALA A 644 -21.85 10.28 -20.58
N ARG A 645 -20.71 10.65 -21.16
CA ARG A 645 -20.37 10.36 -22.56
C ARG A 645 -19.92 8.91 -22.76
N GLU A 646 -19.30 8.31 -21.74
CA GLU A 646 -18.74 6.96 -21.78
C GLU A 646 -19.74 5.89 -21.28
N VAL A 647 -20.57 6.24 -20.29
CA VAL A 647 -21.49 5.30 -19.63
C VAL A 647 -22.88 5.91 -19.50
N ASP A 648 -23.91 5.12 -19.87
CA ASP A 648 -25.30 5.50 -19.63
C ASP A 648 -25.64 5.43 -18.13
N LEU A 649 -25.75 6.58 -17.48
CA LEU A 649 -26.05 6.74 -16.05
C LEU A 649 -27.54 6.70 -15.70
N SER A 650 -28.44 6.53 -16.69
CA SER A 650 -29.90 6.63 -16.48
C SER A 650 -30.48 5.59 -15.52
N GLY A 651 -29.77 4.49 -15.27
CA GLY A 651 -30.14 3.47 -14.29
C GLY A 651 -29.92 3.91 -12.83
N ILE A 652 -29.08 4.92 -12.60
CA ILE A 652 -28.80 5.44 -11.26
C ILE A 652 -29.92 6.40 -10.86
N VAL A 653 -30.87 5.89 -10.07
CA VAL A 653 -32.06 6.64 -9.66
C VAL A 653 -32.19 6.68 -8.14
N SER A 654 -32.81 7.73 -7.62
CA SER A 654 -33.12 7.81 -6.19
C SER A 654 -34.18 6.79 -5.79
N ALA A 655 -34.11 6.28 -4.55
CA ALA A 655 -34.99 5.23 -4.05
C ALA A 655 -36.49 5.58 -4.13
N GLY A 656 -36.86 6.87 -4.13
CA GLY A 656 -38.24 7.35 -4.22
C GLY A 656 -38.87 7.35 -5.62
N THR A 657 -38.07 7.25 -6.68
CA THR A 657 -38.54 7.26 -8.08
C THR A 657 -38.89 5.87 -8.62
N VAL A 658 -38.54 4.81 -7.87
CA VAL A 658 -38.60 3.41 -8.32
C VAL A 658 -40.01 2.78 -8.15
N GLY A 659 -41.06 3.60 -8.00
CA GLY A 659 -42.44 3.13 -7.74
C GLY A 659 -43.59 3.99 -8.28
N GLY A 660 -43.33 4.93 -9.20
CA GLY A 660 -44.38 5.79 -9.75
C GLY A 660 -44.71 5.46 -11.20
N GLU A 661 -45.82 4.75 -11.46
CA GLU A 661 -46.42 4.69 -12.79
C GLU A 661 -46.54 6.10 -13.38
N ARG A 662 -46.12 6.25 -14.65
CA ARG A 662 -46.28 7.45 -15.48
C ARG A 662 -47.74 7.91 -15.50
N ARG A 663 -48.15 8.75 -14.56
CA ARG A 663 -49.38 9.54 -14.67
C ARG A 663 -49.13 10.65 -15.68
N ARG A 664 -49.49 10.38 -16.94
CA ARG A 664 -49.58 11.37 -18.03
C ARG A 664 -50.27 12.65 -17.52
N SER A 665 -49.50 13.71 -17.32
CA SER A 665 -50.05 15.05 -17.13
C SER A 665 -50.68 15.49 -18.45
N ARG A 666 -52.01 15.43 -18.50
CA ARG A 666 -52.82 16.06 -19.55
C ARG A 666 -52.68 17.58 -19.38
N ARG A 667 -51.89 18.17 -20.26
CA ARG A 667 -51.85 19.61 -20.54
C ARG A 667 -53.28 20.10 -20.80
N ARG A 668 -53.84 20.91 -19.90
CA ARG A 668 -55.10 21.61 -20.11
C ARG A 668 -54.77 23.08 -20.40
N THR A 669 -54.76 23.39 -21.69
CA THR A 669 -54.73 24.76 -22.21
C THR A 669 -56.10 25.40 -21.93
N VAL A 670 -56.17 26.43 -21.11
CA VAL A 670 -57.27 27.41 -21.16
C VAL A 670 -56.70 28.82 -21.01
N VAL A 671 -56.64 29.43 -22.19
CA VAL A 671 -56.69 30.85 -22.58
C VAL A 671 -57.10 31.87 -21.51
N SER A 672 -56.32 32.95 -21.49
CA SER A 672 -56.55 34.23 -20.83
C SER A 672 -57.88 34.90 -21.21
N SER A 673 -58.60 35.43 -20.22
CA SER A 673 -59.41 36.63 -20.42
C SER A 673 -59.26 37.53 -19.21
N GLY A 674 -58.76 38.74 -19.45
CA GLY A 674 -58.57 39.74 -18.42
C GLY A 674 -59.89 40.41 -18.03
N ARG A 675 -59.91 40.98 -16.83
CA ARG A 675 -60.65 42.21 -16.53
C ARG A 675 -60.03 42.91 -15.33
N VAL A 676 -59.76 44.18 -15.57
CA VAL A 676 -59.38 45.26 -14.67
C VAL A 676 -60.52 45.54 -13.70
N ASP A 677 -60.25 45.77 -12.40
CA ASP A 677 -60.55 47.06 -11.73
C ASP A 677 -60.15 47.11 -10.24
N GLN A 678 -59.60 48.28 -9.87
CA GLN A 678 -59.69 49.05 -8.60
C GLN A 678 -59.61 48.28 -7.25
N GLY A 679 -58.65 48.53 -6.37
CA GLY A 679 -58.21 49.81 -5.83
C GLY A 679 -58.75 49.97 -4.40
N LYS A 680 -57.87 49.95 -3.38
CA LYS A 680 -57.95 50.79 -2.16
C LYS A 680 -56.83 50.50 -1.16
N GLU A 681 -56.25 51.60 -0.72
CA GLU A 681 -55.34 51.82 0.41
C GLU A 681 -55.93 51.32 1.74
N SER A 682 -55.06 50.88 2.67
CA SER A 682 -54.76 51.55 3.96
C SER A 682 -54.12 50.55 4.94
N GLY A 683 -52.96 50.91 5.53
CA GLY A 683 -52.26 50.16 6.59
C GLY A 683 -52.94 50.27 7.97
N PRO A 684 -52.23 50.13 9.11
CA PRO A 684 -50.78 49.97 9.31
C PRO A 684 -50.28 48.53 9.43
#